data_AF-A0A662IBF9-F1
#
_entry.id   AF-A0A662IBF9-F1
#
_cell.length_a   1.000
_cell.length_b   1.000
_cell.length_c   1.000
_cell.angle_alpha   90.00
_cell.angle_beta   90.00
_cell.angle_gamma   90.00
#
_symmetry.space_group_name_H-M   'P 1'
#
loop_
_entity.id
_entity.type
_entity.pdbx_description
1 polymer ?
#
loop_
_entity_poly.entity_id
_entity_poly.type
_entity_poly.pdbx_seq_one_letter_code
_entity_poly.pdbx_strand_id
1 'polypeptide(L)'
;MFRTTTLLGRAGLPAVLAVLAIALIAPPAPLAAAQGAASDTLVNTSILRQDLAEMLSIARNLSSLGSRVVGYPGFYAAEKLIKSYFSGVADEVVVQNFTLAVPVDEGTYVVVGGRRFPAYALWPNGPVTCSTPPSGVSGPLVYVGEGSLSELDGHVINGSILLMEFNSGDNWRLAAQFGAKGVIFIEPPYTDEYEALKKAIPIPVHFPRAYVDSKVGDVLRKYAANHSIATLHVNMRWRQVRASNIIGIIRGTEYPNDVVVVCAHYDSWSVVPSKSPGTQDALGVSALLTLAKYFSRHRPRRTLWFVAISGYWEGLAGAVEFVERNLYSSANLNGSTKIWLVIGLSFSTDSPGVDVLYTGFGTGFECMYSQFLARYARLVSMLSTFVEDAKQAIKRLNIDTEIPLEQLVNLNFRARMDWGTQPTFYMLNIEPVVQTGTLAIELRTQYKVSEGLTPLNDFPEVSAKAHRLLPQLIVAMHVIEGFANTENWPLSWSDVRPRRLQLVPQRLSFITLKGRTVTFNLTKGWYTPLPHVLVRLERTNPNTPDYWPFTCVYNFSDSGGNFVFHGLYTGRSWSLNGFILNDTTGMIEYTVDFGMYGAAQGVAGGIANSVTPISHPVHVLLPLFRCKQLTLFGLFDTSRLTRAVIPDMRQPGLRVFYAPTVPQIGVYDKATRSIPLFYSIYQALEYTEAVVFAPPGSRIIVTFNPEQLLHKKPLIVLVNNSEANPEGYGYCLRDHVTVYNTVYRAALELYRLSVYRFRLLKSHYVYSPIAEDYLEKARHYLELASRAFKELNYSRGYAYSIAALALVGKAYSGGVMPLYDWASNALLFFQFLAIPFALIASLVLCESYVWRGVVGSLLLAALMYLYSVVNPSFSVVSSVVMCMMGVAVFLMFLYLVYMLGARGSEALRAAAIKRMGMHEFRRGTLASSFLFVTTAIMYMKKRRLLSTLTLLQVVASIVALT
;
A
#
# COMPACT_ATOMS: atom_id res chain seq x y z
N MET A 1 -26.01 -31.30 6.47
CA MET A 1 -25.56 -32.59 7.05
C MET A 1 -24.35 -32.24 7.91
N PHE A 2 -24.32 -32.22 9.25
CA PHE A 2 -24.87 -33.04 10.34
C PHE A 2 -25.23 -32.09 11.52
N ARG A 3 -26.46 -32.04 12.09
CA ARG A 3 -27.02 -32.79 13.27
C ARG A 3 -25.98 -33.05 14.38
N THR A 4 -26.13 -32.56 15.62
CA THR A 4 -27.16 -32.88 16.65
C THR A 4 -27.25 -31.77 17.73
N THR A 5 -28.38 -31.07 17.97
CA THR A 5 -29.51 -31.33 18.90
C THR A 5 -29.21 -31.55 20.39
N THR A 6 -29.69 -30.64 21.26
CA THR A 6 -30.69 -30.84 22.35
C THR A 6 -30.99 -29.50 23.06
N LEU A 7 -32.23 -28.96 22.93
CA LEU A 7 -33.35 -29.02 23.90
C LEU A 7 -33.24 -28.07 25.11
N LEU A 8 -33.94 -26.93 25.04
CA LEU A 8 -34.85 -26.43 26.09
C LEU A 8 -35.58 -25.19 25.57
N GLY A 9 -36.87 -25.36 25.28
CA GLY A 9 -37.78 -24.28 24.89
C GLY A 9 -38.78 -23.98 26.02
N ARG A 10 -39.28 -22.75 25.97
CA ARG A 10 -40.50 -22.21 26.61
C ARG A 10 -40.38 -21.75 28.07
N ALA A 11 -40.04 -20.48 28.24
CA ALA A 11 -40.81 -19.51 29.03
C ALA A 11 -40.24 -18.10 28.78
N GLY A 12 -41.08 -17.10 28.52
CA GLY A 12 -40.65 -15.70 28.44
C GLY A 12 -41.12 -14.90 27.22
N LEU A 13 -42.26 -15.25 26.61
CA LEU A 13 -42.90 -14.44 25.57
C LEU A 13 -44.06 -13.49 26.01
N PRO A 14 -44.28 -13.14 27.30
CA PRO A 14 -45.19 -12.04 27.63
C PRO A 14 -44.54 -10.79 28.24
N ALA A 15 -43.20 -10.68 28.34
CA ALA A 15 -42.55 -9.51 28.94
C ALA A 15 -42.12 -8.41 27.92
N VAL A 16 -42.13 -8.70 26.62
CA VAL A 16 -41.64 -7.77 25.58
C VAL A 16 -42.76 -6.91 24.97
N LEU A 17 -44.04 -7.30 25.16
CA LEU A 17 -45.19 -6.56 24.63
C LEU A 17 -45.76 -5.50 25.58
N ALA A 18 -45.35 -5.48 26.86
CA ALA A 18 -45.81 -4.49 27.84
C ALA A 18 -45.01 -3.18 27.85
N VAL A 19 -43.79 -3.16 27.27
CA VAL A 19 -42.93 -1.96 27.21
C VAL A 19 -43.24 -1.10 25.97
N LEU A 20 -43.92 -1.65 24.95
CA LEU A 20 -44.30 -0.94 23.72
C LEU A 20 -45.62 -0.15 23.82
N ALA A 21 -46.36 -0.26 24.93
CA ALA A 21 -47.67 0.40 25.11
C ALA A 21 -47.66 1.70 25.95
N ILE A 22 -46.50 2.11 26.50
CA ILE A 22 -46.38 3.33 27.34
C ILE A 22 -45.75 4.51 26.56
N ALA A 23 -45.42 4.34 25.28
CA ALA A 23 -44.81 5.37 24.43
C ALA A 23 -45.80 6.22 23.60
N LEU A 24 -47.12 6.10 23.81
CA LEU A 24 -48.14 6.69 22.93
C LEU A 24 -49.09 7.72 23.57
N ILE A 25 -48.80 8.21 24.78
CA ILE A 25 -49.58 9.31 25.38
C ILE A 25 -48.64 10.30 26.08
N ALA A 26 -48.05 11.20 25.30
CA ALA A 26 -47.52 12.46 25.80
C ALA A 26 -48.05 13.58 24.88
N PRO A 27 -48.76 14.59 25.41
CA PRO A 27 -49.23 15.70 24.59
C PRO A 27 -48.03 16.50 24.06
N PRO A 28 -48.13 17.12 22.87
CA PRO A 28 -47.09 17.99 22.37
C PRO A 28 -47.00 19.21 23.31
N ALA A 29 -45.86 19.36 24.00
CA ALA A 29 -45.54 20.62 24.63
C ALA A 29 -45.42 21.68 23.51
N PRO A 30 -46.05 22.85 23.64
CA PRO A 30 -45.87 23.91 22.66
C PRO A 30 -44.41 24.30 22.64
N LEU A 31 -43.75 24.17 21.48
CA LEU A 31 -42.51 24.87 21.21
C LEU A 31 -42.83 26.37 21.31
N ALA A 32 -42.54 26.95 22.45
CA ALA A 32 -42.34 28.39 22.54
C ALA A 32 -41.17 28.70 21.61
N ALA A 33 -41.48 29.29 20.46
CA ALA A 33 -40.51 29.97 19.63
C ALA A 33 -39.89 31.09 20.49
N ALA A 34 -38.79 30.79 21.15
CA ALA A 34 -37.88 31.80 21.65
C ALA A 34 -37.28 32.44 20.40
N GLN A 35 -37.94 33.49 19.89
CA GLN A 35 -37.32 34.51 19.06
C GLN A 35 -36.24 35.17 19.92
N GLY A 36 -35.08 34.53 20.00
CA GLY A 36 -33.84 35.21 20.35
C GLY A 36 -33.55 36.17 19.22
N ALA A 37 -33.51 37.46 19.55
CA ALA A 37 -33.24 38.54 18.62
C ALA A 37 -31.98 38.23 17.81
N ALA A 38 -32.16 37.90 16.53
CA ALA A 38 -31.09 37.97 15.55
C ALA A 38 -30.60 39.42 15.55
N SER A 39 -29.33 39.65 15.86
CA SER A 39 -28.76 40.98 15.74
C SER A 39 -28.82 41.36 14.26
N ASP A 40 -29.70 42.31 13.93
CA ASP A 40 -29.73 43.01 12.65
C ASP A 40 -28.43 43.80 12.50
N THR A 41 -27.34 43.13 12.11
CA THR A 41 -26.23 43.78 11.44
C THR A 41 -26.41 43.51 9.95
N LEU A 42 -26.95 44.50 9.26
CA LEU A 42 -27.08 44.56 7.81
C LEU A 42 -25.71 44.33 7.17
N VAL A 43 -25.38 43.08 6.87
CA VAL A 43 -24.27 42.74 5.98
C VAL A 43 -24.63 43.24 4.59
N ASN A 44 -24.13 44.43 4.26
CA ASN A 44 -24.34 45.06 2.96
C ASN A 44 -23.56 44.28 1.88
N THR A 45 -24.16 44.08 0.71
CA THR A 45 -23.55 43.40 -0.45
C THR A 45 -22.18 43.98 -0.84
N SER A 46 -21.96 45.27 -0.58
CA SER A 46 -20.67 45.95 -0.82
C SER A 46 -19.54 45.42 0.07
N ILE A 47 -19.81 45.13 1.35
CA ILE A 47 -18.82 44.60 2.31
C ILE A 47 -18.44 43.17 1.91
N LEU A 48 -19.44 42.33 1.60
CA LEU A 48 -19.19 40.95 1.16
C LEU A 48 -18.41 40.87 -0.15
N ARG A 49 -18.65 41.79 -1.09
CA ARG A 49 -17.84 41.90 -2.32
C ARG A 49 -16.41 42.35 -2.01
N GLN A 50 -16.22 43.22 -1.03
CA GLN A 50 -14.89 43.62 -0.56
C GLN A 50 -14.16 42.45 0.10
N ASP A 51 -14.85 41.66 0.92
CA ASP A 51 -14.31 40.45 1.56
C ASP A 51 -13.92 39.40 0.52
N LEU A 52 -14.74 39.19 -0.51
CA LEU A 52 -14.39 38.32 -1.64
C LEU A 52 -13.15 38.84 -2.40
N ALA A 53 -13.07 40.14 -2.67
CA ALA A 53 -11.91 40.73 -3.33
C ALA A 53 -10.63 40.59 -2.50
N GLU A 54 -10.72 40.73 -1.17
CA GLU A 54 -9.62 40.47 -0.25
C GLU A 54 -9.21 39.00 -0.25
N MET A 55 -10.17 38.08 -0.17
CA MET A 55 -9.93 36.64 -0.26
C MET A 55 -9.16 36.28 -1.55
N LEU A 56 -9.58 36.81 -2.70
CA LEU A 56 -8.88 36.59 -3.98
C LEU A 56 -7.49 37.23 -4.02
N SER A 57 -7.33 38.40 -3.42
CA SER A 57 -6.02 39.05 -3.27
C SER A 57 -5.07 38.20 -2.43
N ILE A 58 -5.55 37.61 -1.34
CA ILE A 58 -4.76 36.72 -0.49
C ILE A 58 -4.39 35.46 -1.27
N ALA A 59 -5.35 34.84 -1.97
CA ALA A 59 -5.11 33.65 -2.78
C ALA A 59 -4.05 33.90 -3.87
N ARG A 60 -4.14 35.05 -4.56
CA ARG A 60 -3.14 35.50 -5.55
C ARG A 60 -1.76 35.67 -4.93
N ASN A 61 -1.70 36.32 -3.77
CA ASN A 61 -0.43 36.54 -3.09
C ASN A 61 0.20 35.20 -2.72
N LEU A 62 -0.56 34.29 -2.12
CA LEU A 62 -0.09 32.95 -1.76
C LEU A 62 0.39 32.14 -2.98
N SER A 63 -0.35 32.14 -4.10
CA SER A 63 0.05 31.42 -5.32
C SER A 63 1.25 32.03 -6.03
N SER A 64 1.53 33.31 -5.80
CA SER A 64 2.71 34.00 -6.34
C SER A 64 4.02 33.71 -5.58
N LEU A 65 3.97 33.07 -4.41
CA LEU A 65 5.16 32.79 -3.57
C LEU A 65 6.04 31.64 -4.10
N GLY A 66 5.73 31.08 -5.26
CA GLY A 66 6.34 29.85 -5.77
C GLY A 66 5.74 28.62 -5.10
N SER A 67 6.53 27.56 -4.90
CA SER A 67 6.04 26.33 -4.28
C SER A 67 5.80 26.49 -2.77
N ARG A 68 4.57 26.19 -2.33
CA ARG A 68 4.19 26.07 -0.91
C ARG A 68 4.20 24.63 -0.41
N VAL A 69 4.84 23.70 -1.12
CA VAL A 69 5.18 22.38 -0.58
C VAL A 69 6.03 22.57 0.67
N VAL A 70 5.74 21.80 1.72
CA VAL A 70 6.46 21.91 2.99
C VAL A 70 7.97 21.72 2.78
N GLY A 71 8.77 22.63 3.35
CA GLY A 71 10.23 22.63 3.19
C GLY A 71 10.76 23.49 2.03
N TYR A 72 9.90 23.99 1.14
CA TYR A 72 10.30 24.90 0.05
C TYR A 72 10.22 26.38 0.49
N PRO A 73 10.95 27.29 -0.17
CA PRO A 73 10.97 28.71 0.22
C PRO A 73 9.59 29.38 0.26
N GLY A 74 8.70 29.04 -0.68
CA GLY A 74 7.35 29.62 -0.75
C GLY A 74 6.47 29.22 0.43
N PHE A 75 6.67 28.03 1.01
CA PHE A 75 5.99 27.59 2.23
C PHE A 75 6.33 28.50 3.43
N TYR A 76 7.62 28.78 3.65
CA TYR A 76 8.06 29.67 4.73
C TYR A 76 7.65 31.13 4.51
N ALA A 77 7.58 31.56 3.24
CA ALA A 77 7.03 32.86 2.89
C ALA A 77 5.52 32.95 3.21
N ALA A 78 4.76 31.88 2.95
CA ALA A 78 3.34 31.79 3.29
C ALA A 78 3.14 31.79 4.82
N GLU A 79 3.97 31.05 5.56
CA GLU A 79 3.98 31.05 7.03
C GLU A 79 4.13 32.48 7.57
N LYS A 80 5.11 33.22 7.04
CA LYS A 80 5.37 34.62 7.42
C LYS A 80 4.20 35.53 7.08
N LEU A 81 3.61 35.39 5.89
CA LEU A 81 2.46 36.18 5.45
C LEU A 81 1.26 35.96 6.37
N ILE A 82 0.91 34.70 6.64
CA ILE A 82 -0.22 34.32 7.50
C ILE A 82 0.00 34.82 8.93
N LYS A 83 1.21 34.62 9.49
CA LYS A 83 1.55 35.14 10.81
C LYS A 83 1.43 36.66 10.89
N SER A 84 1.91 37.37 9.87
CA SER A 84 1.79 38.83 9.80
C SER A 84 0.33 39.27 9.71
N TYR A 85 -0.49 38.54 8.95
CA TYR A 85 -1.91 38.82 8.83
C TYR A 85 -2.62 38.65 10.18
N PHE A 86 -2.43 37.51 10.85
CA PHE A 86 -3.01 37.28 12.17
C PHE A 86 -2.52 38.28 13.22
N SER A 87 -1.26 38.70 13.17
CA SER A 87 -0.73 39.71 14.12
C SER A 87 -1.45 41.06 14.01
N GLY A 88 -2.06 41.36 12.86
CA GLY A 88 -2.85 42.58 12.65
C GLY A 88 -4.33 42.46 13.02
N VAL A 89 -4.86 41.25 13.24
CA VAL A 89 -6.31 41.04 13.45
C VAL A 89 -6.65 40.22 14.69
N ALA A 90 -5.77 39.34 15.17
CA ALA A 90 -5.99 38.50 16.34
C ALA A 90 -5.44 39.14 17.63
N ASP A 91 -5.99 38.76 18.79
CA ASP A 91 -5.50 39.19 20.10
C ASP A 91 -4.17 38.53 20.46
N GLU A 92 -3.99 37.28 20.01
CA GLU A 92 -2.82 36.46 20.27
C GLU A 92 -2.53 35.58 19.06
N VAL A 93 -1.24 35.39 18.75
CA VAL A 93 -0.78 34.52 17.66
C VAL A 93 0.16 33.46 18.22
N VAL A 94 -0.22 32.20 18.10
CA VAL A 94 0.58 31.04 18.54
C VAL A 94 1.10 30.29 17.31
N VAL A 95 2.40 30.02 17.29
CA VAL A 95 3.04 29.21 16.25
C VAL A 95 3.42 27.85 16.83
N GLN A 96 2.82 26.79 16.31
CA GLN A 96 3.06 25.42 16.74
C GLN A 96 4.01 24.73 15.77
N ASN A 97 5.28 24.61 16.15
CA ASN A 97 6.31 23.99 15.31
C ASN A 97 6.37 22.46 15.47
N PHE A 98 6.51 21.74 14.37
CA PHE A 98 6.78 20.30 14.33
C PHE A 98 7.75 19.97 13.20
N THR A 99 8.21 18.72 13.14
CA THR A 99 9.17 18.26 12.12
C THR A 99 8.60 17.09 11.34
N LEU A 100 8.89 17.05 10.05
CA LEU A 100 8.53 15.95 9.15
C LEU A 100 9.65 15.71 8.14
N ALA A 101 9.69 14.53 7.55
CA ALA A 101 10.61 14.25 6.45
C ALA A 101 9.90 14.55 5.12
N VAL A 102 10.53 15.34 4.26
CA VAL A 102 10.01 15.72 2.93
C VAL A 102 11.10 15.62 1.86
N PRO A 103 10.75 15.35 0.59
CA PRO A 103 11.71 15.39 -0.51
C PRO A 103 11.95 16.83 -0.99
N VAL A 104 13.20 17.28 -0.91
CA VAL A 104 13.63 18.63 -1.33
C VAL A 104 14.50 18.53 -2.58
N ASP A 105 14.13 19.26 -3.64
CA ASP A 105 14.98 19.50 -4.81
C ASP A 105 16.01 20.59 -4.48
N GLU A 106 17.26 20.17 -4.30
CA GLU A 106 18.40 21.02 -3.98
C GLU A 106 19.11 21.56 -5.24
N GLY A 107 18.56 21.33 -6.43
CA GLY A 107 19.04 21.94 -7.68
C GLY A 107 19.12 20.93 -8.82
N THR A 108 18.09 20.89 -9.65
CA THR A 108 18.00 20.07 -10.85
C THR A 108 18.27 20.90 -12.11
N TYR A 109 18.95 20.33 -13.10
CA TYR A 109 19.28 21.02 -14.36
C TYR A 109 19.68 20.04 -15.47
N VAL A 110 19.62 20.53 -16.71
CA VAL A 110 20.05 19.80 -17.90
C VAL A 110 21.20 20.56 -18.56
N VAL A 111 22.25 19.86 -18.96
CA VAL A 111 23.36 20.42 -19.73
C VAL A 111 23.33 19.84 -21.14
N VAL A 112 23.28 20.70 -22.16
CA VAL A 112 23.37 20.30 -23.58
C VAL A 112 24.01 21.41 -24.39
N GLY A 113 24.87 21.06 -25.35
CA GLY A 113 25.61 22.03 -26.16
C GLY A 113 26.51 22.97 -25.33
N GLY A 114 27.02 22.50 -24.20
CA GLY A 114 27.84 23.29 -23.27
C GLY A 114 27.07 24.32 -22.45
N ARG A 115 25.73 24.37 -22.56
CA ARG A 115 24.87 25.31 -21.82
C ARG A 115 24.04 24.58 -20.78
N ARG A 116 23.85 25.23 -19.62
CA ARG A 116 23.00 24.75 -18.53
C ARG A 116 21.60 25.36 -18.65
N PHE A 117 20.59 24.51 -18.57
CA PHE A 117 19.17 24.87 -18.56
C PHE A 117 18.53 24.45 -17.23
N PRO A 118 17.69 25.31 -16.62
CA PRO A 118 16.98 24.96 -15.40
C PRO A 118 16.00 23.81 -15.67
N ALA A 119 15.91 22.89 -14.71
CA ALA A 119 14.95 21.80 -14.70
C ALA A 119 14.53 21.53 -13.26
N TYR A 120 13.49 20.74 -13.08
CA TYR A 120 12.85 20.52 -11.78
C TYR A 120 12.66 19.03 -11.55
N ALA A 121 13.07 18.52 -10.39
CA ALA A 121 12.90 17.11 -10.06
C ALA A 121 11.41 16.75 -9.91
N LEU A 122 11.05 15.53 -10.31
CA LEU A 122 9.73 14.97 -9.97
C LEU A 122 9.74 14.27 -8.61
N TRP A 123 8.56 14.18 -8.00
CA TRP A 123 8.32 13.51 -6.73
C TRP A 123 8.89 12.08 -6.72
N PRO A 124 9.41 11.59 -5.57
CA PRO A 124 9.99 10.26 -5.45
C PRO A 124 9.08 9.10 -5.89
N ASN A 125 9.71 8.03 -6.38
CA ASN A 125 9.06 6.72 -6.54
C ASN A 125 9.15 5.96 -5.22
N GLY A 126 8.03 5.78 -4.52
CA GLY A 126 8.09 5.27 -3.16
C GLY A 126 9.00 6.17 -2.30
N PRO A 127 9.99 5.59 -1.60
CA PRO A 127 11.03 6.36 -0.90
C PRO A 127 12.18 6.83 -1.80
N VAL A 128 12.34 6.31 -3.03
CA VAL A 128 13.52 6.55 -3.88
C VAL A 128 13.41 7.90 -4.56
N THR A 129 14.36 8.79 -4.24
CA THR A 129 14.49 10.07 -4.91
C THR A 129 15.02 9.86 -6.34
N CYS A 130 14.56 10.68 -7.28
CA CYS A 130 14.93 10.59 -8.70
C CYS A 130 16.40 11.03 -8.98
N SER A 131 17.27 10.99 -7.96
CA SER A 131 18.57 11.63 -7.97
C SER A 131 19.58 10.93 -8.85
N THR A 132 20.42 11.73 -9.48
CA THR A 132 21.55 11.26 -10.28
C THR A 132 22.84 11.34 -9.46
N PRO A 133 23.87 10.54 -9.82
CA PRO A 133 25.23 10.78 -9.32
C PRO A 133 25.69 12.23 -9.53
N PRO A 134 26.69 12.74 -8.78
CA PRO A 134 27.18 14.11 -8.94
C PRO A 134 27.64 14.45 -10.36
N SER A 135 28.17 13.47 -11.09
CA SER A 135 28.54 13.58 -12.51
C SER A 135 27.35 13.76 -13.46
N GLY A 136 26.12 13.63 -12.96
CA GLY A 136 24.91 13.51 -13.77
C GLY A 136 24.87 12.19 -14.52
N VAL A 137 23.81 12.02 -15.31
CA VAL A 137 23.66 10.90 -16.23
C VAL A 137 23.64 11.47 -17.65
N SER A 138 24.53 10.96 -18.52
CA SER A 138 24.70 11.46 -19.89
C SER A 138 24.25 10.45 -20.93
N GLY A 139 23.63 10.93 -22.01
CA GLY A 139 23.23 10.11 -23.17
C GLY A 139 22.73 10.97 -24.33
N PRO A 140 22.52 10.38 -25.51
CA PRO A 140 21.84 11.05 -26.62
C PRO A 140 20.46 11.55 -26.18
N LEU A 141 20.13 12.80 -26.52
CA LEU A 141 18.80 13.36 -26.28
C LEU A 141 17.87 12.96 -27.42
N VAL A 142 16.75 12.31 -27.10
CA VAL A 142 15.80 11.81 -28.10
C VAL A 142 14.40 12.29 -27.75
N TYR A 143 13.74 12.98 -28.69
CA TYR A 143 12.35 13.40 -28.52
C TYR A 143 11.42 12.29 -29.02
N VAL A 144 10.45 11.88 -28.18
CA VAL A 144 9.57 10.73 -28.46
C VAL A 144 8.09 11.04 -28.26
N GLY A 145 7.69 12.31 -28.38
CA GLY A 145 6.29 12.70 -28.21
C GLY A 145 5.74 12.29 -26.84
N GLU A 146 4.64 11.53 -26.84
CA GLU A 146 4.03 11.00 -25.61
C GLU A 146 4.71 9.71 -25.09
N GLY A 147 5.70 9.19 -25.81
CA GLY A 147 6.44 7.97 -25.45
C GLY A 147 5.63 6.69 -25.60
N SER A 148 4.62 6.70 -26.47
CA SER A 148 3.91 5.48 -26.86
C SER A 148 4.87 4.49 -27.55
N LEU A 149 4.55 3.19 -27.54
CA LEU A 149 5.42 2.18 -28.17
C LEU A 149 5.75 2.48 -29.64
N SER A 150 4.81 3.04 -30.39
CA SER A 150 5.00 3.44 -31.79
C SER A 150 5.93 4.65 -31.94
N GLU A 151 5.96 5.57 -30.99
CA GLU A 151 6.85 6.74 -31.03
C GLU A 151 8.28 6.40 -30.60
N LEU A 152 8.46 5.28 -29.88
CA LEU A 152 9.80 4.74 -29.59
C LEU A 152 10.42 4.05 -30.81
N ASP A 153 9.61 3.65 -31.80
CA ASP A 153 10.11 2.94 -32.98
C ASP A 153 11.09 3.81 -33.79
N GLY A 154 12.14 3.18 -34.31
CA GLY A 154 13.20 3.84 -35.08
C GLY A 154 14.23 4.61 -34.24
N HIS A 155 14.03 4.72 -32.93
CA HIS A 155 14.91 5.46 -32.03
C HIS A 155 15.79 4.53 -31.18
N VAL A 156 17.01 4.95 -30.87
CA VAL A 156 17.86 4.22 -29.90
C VAL A 156 17.48 4.65 -28.49
N ILE A 157 16.69 3.85 -27.80
CA ILE A 157 16.20 4.18 -26.44
C ILE A 157 17.22 3.80 -25.36
N ASN A 158 17.84 2.63 -25.47
CA ASN A 158 18.79 2.14 -24.48
C ASN A 158 20.03 3.05 -24.40
N GLY A 159 20.29 3.62 -23.23
CA GLY A 159 21.39 4.54 -22.99
C GLY A 159 21.11 6.02 -23.27
N SER A 160 19.91 6.35 -23.77
CA SER A 160 19.49 7.70 -24.14
C SER A 160 18.72 8.41 -23.03
N ILE A 161 18.62 9.74 -23.11
CA ILE A 161 17.74 10.56 -22.28
C ILE A 161 16.55 10.95 -23.14
N LEU A 162 15.34 10.61 -22.69
CA LEU A 162 14.14 10.89 -23.46
C LEU A 162 13.56 12.26 -23.11
N LEU A 163 13.19 13.02 -24.13
CA LEU A 163 12.42 14.24 -24.03
C LEU A 163 10.97 13.90 -24.40
N MET A 164 10.04 14.10 -23.47
CA MET A 164 8.65 13.67 -23.58
C MET A 164 7.67 14.80 -23.27
N GLU A 165 6.49 14.77 -23.86
CA GLU A 165 5.38 15.62 -23.42
C GLU A 165 4.99 15.26 -21.98
N PHE A 166 4.67 16.26 -21.16
CA PHE A 166 4.17 15.97 -19.82
C PHE A 166 2.85 15.22 -19.85
N ASN A 167 1.93 15.53 -20.78
CA ASN A 167 0.67 14.78 -20.92
C ASN A 167 0.91 13.49 -21.72
N SER A 168 1.43 12.46 -21.05
CA SER A 168 1.89 11.17 -21.60
C SER A 168 1.48 9.97 -20.75
N GLY A 169 0.59 10.16 -19.78
CA GLY A 169 0.20 9.17 -18.78
C GLY A 169 1.42 8.58 -18.04
N ASP A 170 1.49 7.27 -17.99
CA ASP A 170 2.56 6.52 -17.33
C ASP A 170 3.57 5.90 -18.32
N ASN A 171 3.62 6.41 -19.57
CA ASN A 171 4.50 5.90 -20.65
C ASN A 171 5.99 6.00 -20.32
N TRP A 172 6.40 6.89 -19.41
CA TRP A 172 7.79 6.96 -18.93
C TRP A 172 8.29 5.64 -18.34
N ARG A 173 7.39 4.76 -17.89
CA ARG A 173 7.73 3.40 -17.43
C ARG A 173 8.26 2.54 -18.58
N LEU A 174 7.74 2.73 -19.79
CA LEU A 174 8.26 2.07 -21.01
C LEU A 174 9.68 2.55 -21.32
N ALA A 175 9.93 3.86 -21.18
CA ALA A 175 11.28 4.42 -21.32
C ALA A 175 12.28 3.74 -20.37
N ALA A 176 11.92 3.65 -19.08
CA ALA A 176 12.72 2.97 -18.07
C ALA A 176 12.93 1.48 -18.41
N GLN A 177 11.88 0.79 -18.83
CA GLN A 177 11.91 -0.63 -19.22
C GLN A 177 12.86 -0.90 -20.39
N PHE A 178 12.91 -0.02 -21.40
CA PHE A 178 13.74 -0.19 -22.60
C PHE A 178 15.16 0.37 -22.46
N GLY A 179 15.56 0.82 -21.27
CA GLY A 179 16.94 1.20 -20.97
C GLY A 179 17.26 2.67 -21.11
N ALA A 180 16.25 3.54 -21.17
CA ALA A 180 16.51 4.97 -21.05
C ALA A 180 17.23 5.26 -19.73
N LYS A 181 18.10 6.27 -19.75
CA LYS A 181 18.88 6.72 -18.60
C LYS A 181 18.13 7.74 -17.73
N GLY A 182 17.08 8.35 -18.29
CA GLY A 182 16.20 9.29 -17.60
C GLY A 182 15.21 9.90 -18.60
N VAL A 183 14.25 10.65 -18.07
CA VAL A 183 13.26 11.39 -18.87
C VAL A 183 13.18 12.84 -18.43
N ILE A 184 12.99 13.72 -19.41
CA ILE A 184 12.74 15.14 -19.24
C ILE A 184 11.35 15.43 -19.82
N PHE A 185 10.42 15.86 -18.98
CA PHE A 185 9.07 16.25 -19.39
C PHE A 185 9.01 17.74 -19.75
N ILE A 186 8.29 18.05 -20.81
CA ILE A 186 8.04 19.41 -21.27
C ILE A 186 6.70 19.90 -20.70
N GLU A 187 6.72 21.07 -20.06
CA GLU A 187 5.52 21.79 -19.62
C GLU A 187 4.44 21.86 -20.72
N PRO A 188 3.23 21.35 -20.44
CA PRO A 188 2.12 21.38 -21.39
C PRO A 188 1.33 22.70 -21.26
N PRO A 189 0.51 23.08 -22.25
CA PRO A 189 -0.37 24.24 -22.14
C PRO A 189 -1.50 24.06 -21.12
N TYR A 190 -1.89 22.81 -20.85
CA TYR A 190 -2.92 22.42 -19.88
C TYR A 190 -2.58 21.04 -19.32
N THR A 191 -2.89 20.77 -18.05
CA THR A 191 -2.77 19.44 -17.43
C THR A 191 -3.75 19.32 -16.27
N ASP A 192 -3.95 18.09 -15.78
CA ASP A 192 -4.81 17.79 -14.65
C ASP A 192 -4.09 16.92 -13.60
N GLU A 193 -4.75 16.71 -12.46
CA GLU A 193 -4.19 15.92 -11.35
C GLU A 193 -4.00 14.44 -11.69
N TYR A 194 -4.85 13.84 -12.52
CA TYR A 194 -4.73 12.42 -12.90
C TYR A 194 -3.48 12.19 -13.76
N GLU A 195 -3.19 13.14 -14.63
CA GLU A 195 -1.99 13.15 -15.45
C GLU A 195 -0.75 13.36 -14.59
N ALA A 196 -0.78 14.33 -13.66
CA ALA A 196 0.32 14.59 -12.74
C ALA A 196 0.65 13.39 -11.83
N LEU A 197 -0.36 12.73 -11.26
CA LEU A 197 -0.18 11.59 -10.35
C LEU A 197 0.47 10.38 -11.05
N LYS A 198 0.24 10.18 -12.36
CA LYS A 198 0.86 9.10 -13.16
C LYS A 198 2.37 9.26 -13.37
N LYS A 199 2.95 10.40 -12.99
CA LYS A 199 4.40 10.63 -13.13
C LYS A 199 5.24 10.02 -12.01
N ALA A 200 4.61 9.43 -11.00
CA ALA A 200 5.26 8.67 -9.93
C ALA A 200 4.54 7.33 -9.66
N ILE A 201 5.26 6.38 -9.05
CA ILE A 201 4.70 5.10 -8.59
C ILE A 201 5.06 4.85 -7.12
N PRO A 202 4.27 4.05 -6.38
CA PRO A 202 4.42 3.87 -4.92
C PRO A 202 5.61 3.00 -4.46
N ILE A 203 6.32 2.37 -5.41
CA ILE A 203 7.42 1.44 -5.14
C ILE A 203 8.79 2.06 -5.47
N PRO A 204 9.89 1.58 -4.85
CA PRO A 204 11.22 2.18 -4.97
C PRO A 204 11.95 1.93 -6.31
N VAL A 205 11.34 2.27 -7.45
CA VAL A 205 12.02 2.21 -8.75
C VAL A 205 12.87 3.46 -8.95
N HIS A 206 14.19 3.28 -9.00
CA HIS A 206 15.11 4.36 -9.34
C HIS A 206 15.10 4.63 -10.84
N PHE A 207 14.62 5.81 -11.22
CA PHE A 207 14.65 6.31 -12.59
C PHE A 207 14.67 7.84 -12.56
N PRO A 208 15.74 8.51 -13.04
CA PRO A 208 15.81 9.97 -13.06
C PRO A 208 14.73 10.59 -13.92
N ARG A 209 14.00 11.55 -13.34
CA ARG A 209 12.89 12.27 -13.99
C ARG A 209 12.99 13.74 -13.66
N ALA A 210 12.90 14.57 -14.70
CA ALA A 210 12.87 16.02 -14.55
C ALA A 210 11.76 16.64 -15.39
N TYR A 211 11.40 17.87 -15.05
CA TYR A 211 10.43 18.71 -15.73
C TYR A 211 11.12 20.00 -16.17
N VAL A 212 10.78 20.51 -17.35
CA VAL A 212 11.29 21.79 -17.86
C VAL A 212 10.14 22.67 -18.36
N ASP A 213 10.31 23.98 -18.21
CA ASP A 213 9.37 24.97 -18.76
C ASP A 213 9.31 24.87 -20.29
N SER A 214 8.17 25.28 -20.86
CA SER A 214 7.88 25.14 -22.30
C SER A 214 8.98 25.77 -23.18
N LYS A 215 9.47 26.96 -22.80
CA LYS A 215 10.58 27.65 -23.51
C LYS A 215 11.88 26.86 -23.53
N VAL A 216 12.20 26.16 -22.43
CA VAL A 216 13.39 25.31 -22.36
C VAL A 216 13.15 24.04 -23.18
N GLY A 217 11.95 23.47 -23.10
CA GLY A 217 11.52 22.34 -23.92
C GLY A 217 11.72 22.58 -25.42
N ASP A 218 11.32 23.73 -25.95
CA ASP A 218 11.52 24.09 -27.36
C ASP A 218 12.99 24.11 -27.78
N VAL A 219 13.87 24.56 -26.88
CA VAL A 219 15.31 24.54 -27.12
C VAL A 219 15.84 23.10 -27.10
N LEU A 220 15.39 22.29 -26.14
CA LEU A 220 15.79 20.88 -26.04
C LEU A 220 15.30 20.07 -27.25
N ARG A 221 14.13 20.36 -27.82
CA ARG A 221 13.65 19.73 -29.08
C ARG A 221 14.64 19.94 -30.23
N LYS A 222 15.19 21.16 -30.37
CA LYS A 222 16.19 21.46 -31.41
C LYS A 222 17.49 20.67 -31.21
N TYR A 223 17.94 20.51 -29.97
CA TYR A 223 19.09 19.67 -29.67
C TYR A 223 18.82 18.18 -29.88
N ALA A 224 17.62 17.72 -29.58
CA ALA A 224 17.19 16.35 -29.82
C ALA A 224 17.16 16.02 -31.32
N ALA A 225 16.68 16.93 -32.16
CA ALA A 225 16.70 16.80 -33.62
C ALA A 225 18.13 16.65 -34.19
N ASN A 226 19.13 17.21 -33.51
CA ASN A 226 20.54 17.09 -33.86
C ASN A 226 21.25 15.92 -33.17
N HIS A 227 20.52 15.03 -32.48
CA HIS A 227 21.07 13.92 -31.68
C HIS A 227 22.16 14.34 -30.69
N SER A 228 22.02 15.52 -30.10
CA SER A 228 23.01 16.07 -29.17
C SER A 228 23.09 15.25 -27.88
N ILE A 229 24.28 15.18 -27.28
CA ILE A 229 24.46 14.56 -25.97
C ILE A 229 23.98 15.54 -24.89
N ALA A 230 23.07 15.09 -24.06
CA ALA A 230 22.62 15.81 -22.87
C ALA A 230 23.11 15.11 -21.60
N THR A 231 23.35 15.90 -20.56
CA THR A 231 23.61 15.43 -19.21
C THR A 231 22.51 15.93 -18.28
N LEU A 232 21.78 15.00 -17.69
CA LEU A 232 20.75 15.29 -16.70
C LEU A 232 21.34 15.22 -15.29
N HIS A 233 21.15 16.28 -14.51
CA HIS A 233 21.50 16.34 -13.10
C HIS A 233 20.23 16.55 -12.28
N VAL A 234 19.87 15.56 -11.45
CA VAL A 234 18.77 15.63 -10.49
C VAL A 234 19.34 15.50 -9.08
N ASN A 235 19.06 16.48 -8.21
CA ASN A 235 19.56 16.49 -6.84
C ASN A 235 18.40 16.62 -5.84
N MET A 236 17.66 15.54 -5.64
CA MET A 236 16.55 15.48 -4.67
C MET A 236 16.93 14.63 -3.45
N ARG A 237 16.64 15.14 -2.26
CA ARG A 237 16.98 14.44 -1.00
C ARG A 237 15.85 14.53 0.00
N TRP A 238 15.68 13.47 0.78
CA TRP A 238 14.81 13.51 1.95
C TRP A 238 15.49 14.36 3.02
N ARG A 239 14.81 15.40 3.48
CA ARG A 239 15.27 16.29 4.54
C ARG A 239 14.26 16.32 5.66
N GLN A 240 14.75 16.32 6.89
CA GLN A 240 13.93 16.68 8.03
C GLN A 240 13.77 18.20 8.03
N VAL A 241 12.54 18.67 7.87
CA VAL A 241 12.23 20.10 7.81
C VAL A 241 11.31 20.49 8.95
N ARG A 242 11.34 21.78 9.30
CA ARG A 242 10.36 22.39 10.21
C ARG A 242 9.10 22.74 9.41
N ALA A 243 7.94 22.38 9.97
CA ALA A 243 6.64 22.91 9.60
C ALA A 243 5.95 23.51 10.82
N SER A 244 4.84 24.21 10.59
CA SER A 244 4.14 24.89 11.65
C SER A 244 2.65 25.09 11.37
N ASN A 245 1.84 24.92 12.41
CA ASN A 245 0.49 25.47 12.42
C ASN A 245 0.53 26.87 13.01
N ILE A 246 -0.27 27.79 12.45
CA ILE A 246 -0.35 29.18 12.92
C ILE A 246 -1.77 29.42 13.42
N ILE A 247 -1.89 29.80 14.68
CA ILE A 247 -3.16 29.96 15.39
C ILE A 247 -3.35 31.44 15.74
N GLY A 248 -4.35 32.09 15.13
CA GLY A 248 -4.83 33.39 15.55
C GLY A 248 -6.01 33.25 16.52
N ILE A 249 -5.89 33.80 17.72
CA ILE A 249 -6.91 33.73 18.77
C ILE A 249 -7.65 35.07 18.85
N ILE A 250 -8.98 35.02 18.72
CA ILE A 250 -9.88 36.17 18.92
C ILE A 250 -10.72 35.86 20.15
N ARG A 251 -10.52 36.60 21.23
CA ARG A 251 -11.19 36.35 22.51
C ARG A 251 -12.66 36.71 22.44
N GLY A 252 -13.48 35.78 22.94
CA GLY A 252 -14.92 35.96 23.08
C GLY A 252 -15.25 37.01 24.13
N THR A 253 -16.38 37.68 23.96
CA THR A 253 -16.84 38.76 24.85
C THR A 253 -17.46 38.26 26.15
N GLU A 254 -18.05 37.06 26.16
CA GLU A 254 -18.80 36.53 27.32
C GLU A 254 -18.27 35.18 27.82
N TYR A 255 -17.84 34.30 26.92
CA TYR A 255 -17.35 32.95 27.23
C TYR A 255 -15.91 32.77 26.72
N PRO A 256 -14.92 33.47 27.28
CA PRO A 256 -13.55 33.48 26.75
C PRO A 256 -12.83 32.12 26.84
N ASN A 257 -13.30 31.22 27.71
CA ASN A 257 -12.76 29.87 27.89
C ASN A 257 -13.43 28.82 27.01
N ASP A 258 -14.53 29.16 26.33
CA ASP A 258 -15.20 28.27 25.38
C ASP A 258 -14.73 28.60 23.97
N VAL A 259 -14.20 27.61 23.27
CA VAL A 259 -13.49 27.78 22.01
C VAL A 259 -14.21 27.04 20.87
N VAL A 260 -14.42 27.75 19.77
CA VAL A 260 -14.71 27.16 18.45
C VAL A 260 -13.50 27.38 17.56
N VAL A 261 -12.99 26.30 16.99
CA VAL A 261 -11.82 26.34 16.10
C VAL A 261 -12.32 26.38 14.66
N VAL A 262 -11.74 27.27 13.85
CA VAL A 262 -11.90 27.29 12.39
C VAL A 262 -10.54 26.99 11.79
N CYS A 263 -10.42 26.05 10.86
CA CYS A 263 -9.14 25.67 10.28
C CYS A 263 -9.18 25.52 8.76
N ALA A 264 -8.03 25.71 8.14
CA ALA A 264 -7.78 25.44 6.72
C ALA A 264 -6.29 25.19 6.50
N HIS A 265 -5.93 24.37 5.52
CA HIS A 265 -4.53 24.17 5.16
C HIS A 265 -4.00 25.29 4.25
N TYR A 266 -2.69 25.54 4.31
CA TYR A 266 -2.04 26.61 3.52
C TYR A 266 -0.87 26.13 2.66
N ASP A 267 -0.37 24.93 2.90
CA ASP A 267 0.56 24.23 2.03
C ASP A 267 -0.11 23.82 0.72
N SER A 268 0.69 23.61 -0.33
CA SER A 268 0.24 23.09 -1.61
C SER A 268 1.04 21.85 -1.99
N TRP A 269 0.57 21.09 -2.98
CA TRP A 269 1.31 19.96 -3.52
C TRP A 269 1.33 19.92 -5.04
N SER A 270 2.43 19.39 -5.58
CA SER A 270 2.62 19.13 -7.00
C SER A 270 3.59 17.97 -7.17
N VAL A 271 3.41 17.18 -8.23
CA VAL A 271 4.37 16.14 -8.61
C VAL A 271 5.75 16.71 -8.97
N VAL A 272 5.83 18.01 -9.24
CA VAL A 272 7.08 18.77 -9.37
C VAL A 272 7.19 19.65 -8.13
N PRO A 273 7.74 19.18 -7.00
CA PRO A 273 7.60 19.86 -5.71
C PRO A 273 8.23 21.24 -5.63
N SER A 274 9.15 21.60 -6.53
CA SER A 274 9.68 22.96 -6.66
C SER A 274 8.74 23.93 -7.41
N LYS A 275 7.71 23.42 -8.10
CA LYS A 275 6.67 24.18 -8.81
C LYS A 275 5.28 23.73 -8.33
N SER A 276 4.75 24.42 -7.33
CA SER A 276 3.42 24.14 -6.77
C SER A 276 2.66 25.44 -6.46
N PRO A 277 2.16 26.16 -7.49
CA PRO A 277 1.40 27.39 -7.30
C PRO A 277 0.12 27.17 -6.47
N GLY A 278 -0.60 26.07 -6.72
CA GLY A 278 -1.74 25.58 -5.94
C GLY A 278 -2.74 26.66 -5.52
N THR A 279 -3.34 27.39 -6.47
CA THR A 279 -4.31 28.44 -6.12
C THR A 279 -5.56 27.84 -5.51
N GLN A 280 -6.03 26.69 -6.00
CA GLN A 280 -7.16 25.97 -5.39
C GLN A 280 -6.93 25.69 -3.89
N ASP A 281 -5.73 25.22 -3.51
CA ASP A 281 -5.34 25.01 -2.10
C ASP A 281 -5.35 26.31 -1.28
N ALA A 282 -5.03 27.45 -1.90
CA ALA A 282 -4.98 28.73 -1.20
C ALA A 282 -6.37 29.27 -0.83
N LEU A 283 -7.45 28.80 -1.45
CA LEU A 283 -8.81 29.36 -1.26
C LEU A 283 -9.33 29.15 0.16
N GLY A 284 -9.16 27.95 0.73
CA GLY A 284 -9.61 27.65 2.10
C GLY A 284 -8.94 28.56 3.14
N VAL A 285 -7.60 28.67 3.11
CA VAL A 285 -6.87 29.57 4.02
C VAL A 285 -7.16 31.05 3.72
N SER A 286 -7.42 31.43 2.48
CA SER A 286 -7.79 32.81 2.15
C SER A 286 -9.13 33.19 2.76
N ALA A 287 -10.12 32.27 2.73
CA ALA A 287 -11.38 32.44 3.44
C ALA A 287 -11.17 32.49 4.96
N LEU A 288 -10.32 31.62 5.52
CA LEU A 288 -9.97 31.61 6.93
C LEU A 288 -9.44 32.97 7.41
N LEU A 289 -8.49 33.56 6.66
CA LEU A 289 -7.90 34.86 6.99
C LEU A 289 -8.92 35.99 6.89
N THR A 290 -9.72 36.00 5.81
CA THR A 290 -10.77 37.00 5.60
C THR A 290 -11.80 36.96 6.74
N LEU A 291 -12.24 35.77 7.14
CA LEU A 291 -13.17 35.59 8.26
C LEU A 291 -12.53 35.99 9.60
N ALA A 292 -11.25 35.73 9.83
CA ALA A 292 -10.56 36.17 11.04
C ALA A 292 -10.60 37.70 11.19
N LYS A 293 -10.40 38.44 10.09
CA LYS A 293 -10.54 39.91 10.07
C LYS A 293 -11.97 40.36 10.31
N TYR A 294 -12.96 39.64 9.77
CA TYR A 294 -14.37 39.94 10.02
C TYR A 294 -14.70 39.81 11.51
N PHE A 295 -14.37 38.68 12.13
CA PHE A 295 -14.67 38.40 13.55
C PHE A 295 -13.81 39.19 14.54
N SER A 296 -12.66 39.73 14.11
CA SER A 296 -11.90 40.66 14.97
C SER A 296 -12.64 41.98 15.19
N ARG A 297 -13.45 42.39 14.20
CA ARG A 297 -14.29 43.58 14.25
C ARG A 297 -15.69 43.28 14.81
N HIS A 298 -16.20 42.08 14.56
CA HIS A 298 -17.50 41.60 15.04
C HIS A 298 -17.28 40.47 16.05
N ARG A 299 -16.82 40.83 17.26
CA ARG A 299 -16.40 39.82 18.25
C ARG A 299 -17.58 38.97 18.72
N PRO A 300 -17.50 37.64 18.61
CA PRO A 300 -18.54 36.76 19.10
C PRO A 300 -18.44 36.54 20.61
N ARG A 301 -19.46 35.87 21.18
CA ARG A 301 -19.52 35.55 22.61
C ARG A 301 -18.45 34.56 23.05
N ARG A 302 -18.17 33.53 22.23
CA ARG A 302 -17.10 32.54 22.46
C ARG A 302 -15.80 32.92 21.79
N THR A 303 -14.70 32.38 22.29
CA THR A 303 -13.38 32.56 21.66
C THR A 303 -13.31 31.79 20.35
N LEU A 304 -12.77 32.43 19.31
CA LEU A 304 -12.47 31.80 18.04
C LEU A 304 -10.97 31.57 17.88
N TRP A 305 -10.61 30.36 17.47
CA TRP A 305 -9.24 30.04 17.05
C TRP A 305 -9.22 29.81 15.54
N PHE A 306 -8.56 30.70 14.81
CA PHE A 306 -8.31 30.54 13.38
C PHE A 306 -6.96 29.84 13.18
N VAL A 307 -7.00 28.60 12.71
CA VAL A 307 -5.83 27.72 12.62
C VAL A 307 -5.48 27.47 11.15
N ALA A 308 -4.40 28.09 10.70
CA ALA A 308 -3.77 27.74 9.42
C ALA A 308 -2.88 26.51 9.63
N ILE A 309 -3.28 25.37 9.05
CA ILE A 309 -2.63 24.07 9.20
C ILE A 309 -1.62 23.85 8.08
N SER A 310 -0.49 23.21 8.38
CA SER A 310 0.46 22.73 7.35
C SER A 310 0.55 21.21 7.32
N GLY A 311 1.20 20.67 6.29
CA GLY A 311 1.44 19.24 6.19
C GLY A 311 0.16 18.47 5.84
N TYR A 312 -0.78 19.10 5.14
CA TYR A 312 -2.03 18.47 4.70
C TYR A 312 -1.70 17.34 3.73
N TRP A 313 -0.82 17.60 2.77
CA TRP A 313 -0.42 16.64 1.74
C TRP A 313 0.58 15.59 2.25
N GLU A 314 1.30 15.86 3.33
CA GLU A 314 2.17 14.89 4.05
C GLU A 314 1.38 14.04 5.07
N GLY A 315 0.16 13.67 4.70
CA GLY A 315 -0.73 12.83 5.49
C GLY A 315 -1.33 13.54 6.69
N LEU A 316 -1.85 14.76 6.53
CA LEU A 316 -2.52 15.52 7.60
C LEU A 316 -1.63 15.75 8.84
N ALA A 317 -0.30 15.85 8.65
CA ALA A 317 0.69 15.91 9.72
C ALA A 317 0.41 17.07 10.69
N GLY A 318 0.09 18.27 10.18
CA GLY A 318 -0.22 19.40 11.07
C GLY A 318 -1.53 19.23 11.82
N ALA A 319 -2.57 18.66 11.20
CA ALA A 319 -3.82 18.39 11.91
C ALA A 319 -3.64 17.34 13.02
N VAL A 320 -2.80 16.32 12.79
CA VAL A 320 -2.41 15.34 13.80
C VAL A 320 -1.66 16.01 14.97
N GLU A 321 -0.67 16.86 14.67
CA GLU A 321 0.09 17.59 15.70
C GLU A 321 -0.78 18.58 16.47
N PHE A 322 -1.74 19.24 15.81
CA PHE A 322 -2.72 20.10 16.45
C PHE A 322 -3.56 19.32 17.47
N VAL A 323 -4.02 18.13 17.11
CA VAL A 323 -4.78 17.27 18.04
C VAL A 323 -3.93 16.84 19.22
N GLU A 324 -2.71 16.36 18.98
CA GLU A 324 -1.81 15.89 20.03
C GLU A 324 -1.51 17.00 21.05
N ARG A 325 -1.32 18.24 20.60
CA ARG A 325 -0.85 19.35 21.46
C ARG A 325 -1.94 20.24 22.00
N ASN A 326 -3.05 20.45 21.28
CA ASN A 326 -4.13 21.35 21.70
C ASN A 326 -5.31 20.56 22.30
N LEU A 327 -5.81 19.54 21.61
CA LEU A 327 -6.96 18.76 22.11
C LEU A 327 -6.58 17.93 23.34
N TYR A 328 -5.39 17.32 23.36
CA TYR A 328 -4.89 16.60 24.53
C TYR A 328 -4.07 17.48 25.49
N SER A 329 -4.14 18.81 25.36
CA SER A 329 -3.55 19.72 26.36
C SER A 329 -4.23 19.58 27.72
N SER A 330 -3.48 19.83 28.79
CA SER A 330 -4.03 19.77 30.15
C SER A 330 -5.23 20.71 30.35
N ALA A 331 -5.20 21.90 29.73
CA ALA A 331 -6.26 22.91 29.81
C ALA A 331 -7.56 22.48 29.12
N ASN A 332 -7.48 21.73 28.02
CA ASN A 332 -8.67 21.19 27.37
C ASN A 332 -9.21 19.99 28.15
N LEU A 333 -8.34 19.06 28.56
CA LEU A 333 -8.76 17.84 29.26
C LEU A 333 -9.42 18.12 30.62
N ASN A 334 -8.91 19.10 31.38
CA ASN A 334 -9.51 19.51 32.65
C ASN A 334 -10.71 20.47 32.49
N GLY A 335 -10.94 20.99 31.29
CA GLY A 335 -12.05 21.89 30.97
C GLY A 335 -11.83 23.35 31.35
N SER A 336 -10.60 23.80 31.63
CA SER A 336 -10.30 25.23 31.84
C SER A 336 -10.37 26.04 30.54
N THR A 337 -10.09 25.39 29.40
CA THR A 337 -10.30 25.95 28.06
C THR A 337 -10.93 24.86 27.19
N LYS A 338 -12.21 24.98 26.87
CA LYS A 338 -12.99 23.91 26.23
C LYS A 338 -13.07 24.12 24.72
N ILE A 339 -12.41 23.25 23.96
CA ILE A 339 -12.53 23.20 22.50
C ILE A 339 -13.78 22.38 22.14
N TRP A 340 -14.86 23.07 21.82
CA TRP A 340 -16.18 22.44 21.61
C TRP A 340 -16.38 21.88 20.21
N LEU A 341 -15.87 22.57 19.19
CA LEU A 341 -16.11 22.25 17.80
C LEU A 341 -14.92 22.71 16.96
N VAL A 342 -14.56 21.91 15.95
CA VAL A 342 -13.61 22.30 14.90
C VAL A 342 -14.33 22.36 13.56
N ILE A 343 -14.21 23.48 12.86
CA ILE A 343 -14.82 23.74 11.55
C ILE A 343 -13.71 23.88 10.51
N GLY A 344 -13.59 22.93 9.58
CA GLY A 344 -12.66 23.01 8.47
C GLY A 344 -13.23 23.77 7.27
N LEU A 345 -12.40 24.51 6.54
CA LEU A 345 -12.74 25.23 5.32
C LEU A 345 -11.94 24.69 4.13
N SER A 346 -12.64 24.11 3.16
CA SER A 346 -12.06 23.49 1.97
C SER A 346 -12.79 23.97 0.70
N PHE A 347 -12.45 25.18 0.24
CA PHE A 347 -13.12 25.81 -0.90
C PHE A 347 -12.43 25.59 -2.24
N SER A 348 -13.22 25.68 -3.30
CA SER A 348 -12.86 25.57 -4.71
C SER A 348 -13.84 26.40 -5.55
N THR A 349 -13.42 26.77 -6.75
CA THR A 349 -14.26 27.42 -7.77
C THR A 349 -15.06 26.45 -8.64
N ASP A 350 -14.97 25.14 -8.38
CA ASP A 350 -15.66 24.10 -9.17
C ASP A 350 -17.18 24.22 -9.10
N SER A 351 -17.71 24.51 -7.91
CA SER A 351 -19.14 24.68 -7.64
C SER A 351 -19.39 25.79 -6.62
N PRO A 352 -20.54 26.48 -6.66
CA PRO A 352 -20.97 27.39 -5.60
C PRO A 352 -21.55 26.68 -4.36
N GLY A 353 -21.88 25.39 -4.47
CA GLY A 353 -22.47 24.60 -3.38
C GLY A 353 -21.47 24.14 -2.32
N VAL A 354 -21.95 23.92 -1.10
CA VAL A 354 -21.19 23.43 0.06
C VAL A 354 -21.75 22.08 0.54
N ASP A 355 -20.88 21.09 0.68
CA ASP A 355 -21.11 19.89 1.47
C ASP A 355 -20.62 20.13 2.90
N VAL A 356 -21.47 19.81 3.88
CA VAL A 356 -21.03 19.69 5.27
C VAL A 356 -20.69 18.23 5.55
N LEU A 357 -19.41 17.97 5.79
CA LEU A 357 -18.85 16.64 5.97
C LEU A 357 -18.29 16.48 7.38
N TYR A 358 -18.19 15.24 7.86
CA TYR A 358 -17.58 14.91 9.16
C TYR A 358 -16.62 13.72 9.09
N THR A 359 -16.46 13.12 7.92
CA THR A 359 -15.61 11.95 7.68
C THR A 359 -15.07 12.03 6.26
N GLY A 360 -13.83 11.58 6.08
CA GLY A 360 -13.10 11.50 4.81
C GLY A 360 -12.19 10.28 4.82
N PHE A 361 -11.27 10.18 3.86
CA PHE A 361 -10.41 9.00 3.70
C PHE A 361 -8.93 9.21 4.05
N GLY A 362 -8.52 10.40 4.48
CA GLY A 362 -7.12 10.74 4.74
C GLY A 362 -6.50 10.01 5.94
N THR A 363 -7.25 9.80 7.01
CA THR A 363 -6.88 8.97 8.17
C THR A 363 -7.29 7.52 7.98
N GLY A 364 -8.30 7.29 7.14
CA GLY A 364 -8.95 5.98 6.97
C GLY A 364 -9.81 5.57 8.17
N PHE A 365 -10.12 6.47 9.11
CA PHE A 365 -10.99 6.20 10.25
C PHE A 365 -12.46 6.08 9.83
N GLU A 366 -13.06 4.91 10.04
CA GLU A 366 -14.44 4.64 9.59
C GLU A 366 -15.48 5.01 10.66
N CYS A 367 -16.26 6.06 10.41
CA CYS A 367 -17.35 6.52 11.30
C CYS A 367 -18.69 5.79 11.06
N MET A 368 -18.67 4.49 10.74
CA MET A 368 -19.83 3.75 10.16
C MET A 368 -20.91 3.25 11.12
N TYR A 369 -21.12 3.90 12.28
CA TYR A 369 -22.07 3.41 13.29
C TYR A 369 -23.15 4.44 13.59
N SER A 370 -24.42 4.00 13.65
CA SER A 370 -25.57 4.84 14.01
C SER A 370 -25.37 5.58 15.35
N GLN A 371 -24.63 4.96 16.27
CA GLN A 371 -24.26 5.53 17.56
C GLN A 371 -23.33 6.74 17.42
N PHE A 372 -22.47 6.77 16.40
CA PHE A 372 -21.60 7.91 16.12
C PHE A 372 -22.42 9.08 15.57
N LEU A 373 -23.33 8.80 14.64
CA LEU A 373 -24.25 9.78 14.07
C LEU A 373 -25.14 10.45 15.14
N ALA A 374 -25.59 9.70 16.14
CA ALA A 374 -26.39 10.22 17.24
C ALA A 374 -25.71 11.38 18.00
N ARG A 375 -24.38 11.46 17.99
CA ARG A 375 -23.63 12.57 18.60
C ARG A 375 -23.79 13.88 17.85
N TYR A 376 -23.97 13.78 16.54
CA TYR A 376 -24.15 14.93 15.67
C TYR A 376 -25.62 15.39 15.63
N ALA A 377 -26.59 14.61 16.13
CA ALA A 377 -28.01 14.96 16.03
C ALA A 377 -28.34 16.37 16.57
N ARG A 378 -27.82 16.74 17.75
CA ARG A 378 -27.99 18.08 18.33
C ARG A 378 -27.24 19.16 17.53
N LEU A 379 -26.06 18.82 17.00
CA LEU A 379 -25.25 19.72 16.17
C LEU A 379 -25.96 20.02 14.84
N VAL A 380 -26.50 18.99 14.18
CA VAL A 380 -27.22 19.07 12.91
C VAL A 380 -28.46 19.95 13.05
N SER A 381 -29.19 19.86 14.16
CA SER A 381 -30.35 20.72 14.39
C SER A 381 -29.97 22.21 14.39
N MET A 382 -28.90 22.59 15.09
CA MET A 382 -28.42 23.98 15.10
C MET A 382 -27.87 24.40 13.73
N LEU A 383 -27.08 23.52 13.12
CA LEU A 383 -26.48 23.75 11.82
C LEU A 383 -27.54 24.01 10.74
N SER A 384 -28.65 23.27 10.74
CA SER A 384 -29.76 23.50 9.82
C SER A 384 -30.33 24.91 9.95
N THR A 385 -30.47 25.44 11.16
CA THR A 385 -30.94 26.82 11.39
C THR A 385 -29.96 27.83 10.78
N PHE A 386 -28.67 27.70 11.07
CA PHE A 386 -27.65 28.63 10.55
C PHE A 386 -27.51 28.57 9.03
N VAL A 387 -27.70 27.38 8.44
CA VAL A 387 -27.70 27.19 6.98
C VAL A 387 -28.92 27.85 6.35
N GLU A 388 -30.10 27.75 6.95
CA GLU A 388 -31.29 28.43 6.46
C GLU A 388 -31.16 29.96 6.57
N ASP A 389 -30.55 30.47 7.65
CA ASP A 389 -30.24 31.89 7.78
C ASP A 389 -29.28 32.36 6.67
N ALA A 390 -28.24 31.58 6.36
CA ALA A 390 -27.33 31.86 5.25
C ALA A 390 -28.06 31.89 3.90
N LYS A 391 -28.95 30.92 3.62
CA LYS A 391 -29.74 30.88 2.38
C LYS A 391 -30.68 32.09 2.28
N GLN A 392 -31.30 32.50 3.40
CA GLN A 392 -32.12 33.70 3.44
C GLN A 392 -31.30 34.97 3.16
N ALA A 393 -30.09 35.07 3.73
CA ALA A 393 -29.19 36.19 3.45
C ALA A 393 -28.82 36.26 1.96
N ILE A 394 -28.45 35.13 1.35
CA ILE A 394 -28.14 35.02 -0.09
C ILE A 394 -29.34 35.45 -0.94
N LYS A 395 -30.55 35.01 -0.58
CA LYS A 395 -31.80 35.40 -1.26
C LYS A 395 -32.09 36.89 -1.14
N ARG A 396 -31.95 37.48 0.05
CA ARG A 396 -32.16 38.92 0.29
C ARG A 396 -31.17 39.79 -0.48
N LEU A 397 -29.93 39.31 -0.62
CA LEU A 397 -28.85 40.01 -1.33
C LEU A 397 -28.88 39.79 -2.85
N ASN A 398 -29.81 38.99 -3.37
CA ASN A 398 -29.95 38.65 -4.79
C ASN A 398 -28.64 38.15 -5.41
N ILE A 399 -27.94 37.28 -4.69
CA ILE A 399 -26.68 36.68 -5.15
C ILE A 399 -27.01 35.52 -6.07
N ASP A 400 -26.48 35.56 -7.29
CA ASP A 400 -26.58 34.44 -8.22
C ASP A 400 -25.73 33.28 -7.73
N THR A 401 -26.37 32.13 -7.56
CA THR A 401 -25.77 30.90 -7.04
C THR A 401 -25.60 29.84 -8.12
N GLU A 402 -26.03 30.07 -9.37
CA GLU A 402 -26.05 29.08 -10.48
C GLU A 402 -26.87 27.79 -10.23
N ILE A 403 -27.22 27.49 -8.97
CA ILE A 403 -27.97 26.31 -8.53
C ILE A 403 -29.13 26.74 -7.62
N PRO A 404 -30.19 25.93 -7.49
CA PRO A 404 -31.29 26.22 -6.56
C PRO A 404 -30.78 26.36 -5.12
N LEU A 405 -31.34 27.32 -4.36
CA LEU A 405 -30.94 27.58 -2.96
C LEU A 405 -31.12 26.34 -2.06
N GLU A 406 -32.08 25.47 -2.39
CA GLU A 406 -32.33 24.22 -1.67
C GLU A 406 -31.15 23.24 -1.81
N GLN A 407 -30.42 23.29 -2.93
CA GLN A 407 -29.27 22.42 -3.22
C GLN A 407 -27.93 23.06 -2.82
N LEU A 408 -27.93 24.34 -2.43
CA LEU A 408 -26.72 25.09 -2.11
C LEU A 408 -25.93 24.46 -0.97
N VAL A 409 -26.59 23.90 0.04
CA VAL A 409 -25.93 23.28 1.19
C VAL A 409 -26.50 21.89 1.44
N ASN A 410 -25.62 20.89 1.42
CA ASN A 410 -25.97 19.50 1.71
C ASN A 410 -25.39 19.08 3.06
N LEU A 411 -26.26 18.62 3.96
CA LEU A 411 -25.88 18.12 5.27
C LEU A 411 -25.66 16.60 5.21
N ASN A 412 -24.43 16.17 4.97
CA ASN A 412 -24.10 14.76 4.71
C ASN A 412 -23.83 13.97 6.01
N PHE A 413 -24.78 14.01 6.94
CA PHE A 413 -24.74 13.26 8.20
C PHE A 413 -25.55 11.97 8.07
N ARG A 414 -24.98 10.93 7.44
CA ARG A 414 -25.64 9.63 7.25
C ARG A 414 -24.82 8.47 7.78
N ALA A 415 -25.51 7.41 8.22
CA ALA A 415 -24.90 6.17 8.73
C ALA A 415 -24.66 5.19 7.57
N ARG A 416 -23.67 5.49 6.74
CA ARG A 416 -23.03 4.69 5.66
C ARG A 416 -21.88 5.56 5.13
N MET A 417 -20.88 5.00 4.44
CA MET A 417 -19.80 5.78 3.79
C MET A 417 -20.38 6.77 2.77
N ASP A 418 -20.90 7.90 3.25
CA ASP A 418 -21.50 8.95 2.45
C ASP A 418 -20.39 9.96 2.18
N TRP A 419 -19.92 9.93 0.94
CA TRP A 419 -18.87 10.81 0.43
C TRP A 419 -19.43 12.21 0.11
N GLY A 420 -20.67 12.50 0.50
CA GLY A 420 -21.40 13.68 0.03
C GLY A 420 -21.50 13.65 -1.49
N THR A 421 -21.22 14.78 -2.13
CA THR A 421 -21.21 14.92 -3.59
C THR A 421 -19.82 14.71 -4.22
N GLN A 422 -18.83 14.24 -3.45
CA GLN A 422 -17.44 14.19 -3.88
C GLN A 422 -17.20 13.03 -4.88
N PRO A 423 -16.62 13.29 -6.06
CA PRO A 423 -16.49 12.29 -7.12
C PRO A 423 -15.29 11.35 -6.93
N THR A 424 -14.27 11.78 -6.18
CA THR A 424 -12.98 11.09 -6.04
C THR A 424 -12.47 11.07 -4.60
N PHE A 425 -11.28 10.48 -4.39
CA PHE A 425 -10.57 10.50 -3.11
C PHE A 425 -10.39 11.93 -2.59
N TYR A 426 -10.67 12.15 -1.31
CA TYR A 426 -10.39 13.42 -0.64
C TYR A 426 -9.99 13.19 0.82
N MET A 427 -9.30 14.17 1.39
CA MET A 427 -8.97 14.24 2.82
C MET A 427 -9.63 15.46 3.45
N LEU A 428 -9.93 15.41 4.74
CA LEU A 428 -10.42 16.58 5.47
C LEU A 428 -9.45 16.99 6.57
N ASN A 429 -9.32 18.30 6.79
CA ASN A 429 -8.48 18.87 7.85
C ASN A 429 -8.90 18.37 9.24
N ILE A 430 -10.20 18.08 9.38
CA ILE A 430 -10.83 17.69 10.64
C ILE A 430 -10.75 16.19 10.96
N GLU A 431 -10.31 15.32 10.05
CA GLU A 431 -10.35 13.87 10.30
C GLU A 431 -9.58 13.46 11.57
N PRO A 432 -8.37 13.99 11.87
CA PRO A 432 -7.66 13.65 13.10
C PRO A 432 -8.37 14.09 14.37
N VAL A 433 -9.27 15.07 14.29
CA VAL A 433 -10.10 15.54 15.40
C VAL A 433 -11.24 14.55 15.65
N VAL A 434 -11.94 14.15 14.59
CA VAL A 434 -13.12 13.27 14.65
C VAL A 434 -12.82 11.93 15.33
N GLN A 435 -11.65 11.35 15.07
CA GLN A 435 -11.20 10.10 15.68
C GLN A 435 -11.03 10.17 17.22
N THR A 436 -10.86 11.37 17.79
CA THR A 436 -10.78 11.57 19.25
C THR A 436 -12.15 11.59 19.92
N GLY A 437 -13.22 11.75 19.13
CA GLY A 437 -14.57 12.01 19.61
C GLY A 437 -14.90 13.48 19.82
N THR A 438 -13.98 14.42 19.69
CA THR A 438 -14.36 15.84 19.60
C THR A 438 -15.14 16.08 18.31
N LEU A 439 -16.19 16.91 18.40
CA LEU A 439 -17.04 17.20 17.24
C LEU A 439 -16.27 18.05 16.24
N ALA A 440 -16.40 17.70 14.96
CA ALA A 440 -15.85 18.51 13.90
C ALA A 440 -16.66 18.37 12.61
N ILE A 441 -16.69 19.44 11.83
CA ILE A 441 -17.35 19.49 10.52
C ILE A 441 -16.40 20.17 9.53
N GLU A 442 -16.44 19.78 8.27
CA GLU A 442 -15.75 20.47 7.18
C GLU A 442 -16.81 21.07 6.24
N LEU A 443 -16.66 22.34 5.92
CA LEU A 443 -17.37 23.02 4.85
C LEU A 443 -16.53 22.88 3.59
N ARG A 444 -16.93 21.96 2.70
CA ARG A 444 -16.20 21.65 1.48
C ARG A 444 -17.05 21.94 0.25
N THR A 445 -16.45 22.41 -0.83
CA THR A 445 -17.16 22.63 -2.10
C THR A 445 -17.78 21.33 -2.64
N GLN A 446 -19.03 21.40 -3.09
CA GLN A 446 -19.73 20.27 -3.73
C GLN A 446 -19.07 19.89 -5.07
N TYR A 447 -19.05 18.61 -5.40
CA TYR A 447 -18.48 18.09 -6.66
C TYR A 447 -17.05 18.61 -6.96
N LYS A 448 -16.23 18.85 -5.93
CA LYS A 448 -14.85 19.30 -6.12
C LYS A 448 -14.06 18.22 -6.85
N VAL A 449 -13.53 18.55 -8.03
CA VAL A 449 -12.70 17.65 -8.85
C VAL A 449 -11.26 18.13 -8.86
N SER A 450 -11.02 19.45 -8.79
CA SER A 450 -9.68 20.01 -8.89
C SER A 450 -9.09 20.26 -7.50
N GLU A 451 -8.08 19.48 -7.11
CA GLU A 451 -7.26 19.76 -5.94
C GLU A 451 -6.03 20.65 -6.26
N GLY A 452 -5.85 21.07 -7.53
CA GLY A 452 -4.75 21.95 -7.92
C GLY A 452 -3.36 21.30 -7.88
N LEU A 453 -3.29 19.97 -7.97
CA LEU A 453 -2.08 19.14 -7.84
C LEU A 453 -1.12 19.18 -9.04
N THR A 454 -1.06 20.31 -9.74
CA THR A 454 -0.35 20.46 -11.00
C THR A 454 0.80 21.48 -10.88
N PRO A 455 1.84 21.39 -11.73
CA PRO A 455 2.92 22.37 -11.76
C PRO A 455 2.52 23.71 -12.42
N LEU A 456 1.32 23.79 -12.98
CA LEU A 456 0.83 24.96 -13.71
C LEU A 456 0.24 26.00 -12.77
N ASN A 457 0.27 27.26 -13.18
CA ASN A 457 -0.40 28.34 -12.46
C ASN A 457 -1.89 28.38 -12.86
N ASP A 458 -2.74 27.98 -11.92
CA ASP A 458 -4.20 27.89 -12.02
C ASP A 458 -4.93 29.20 -11.65
N PHE A 459 -4.22 30.25 -11.20
CA PHE A 459 -4.84 31.51 -10.78
C PHE A 459 -5.75 32.15 -11.85
N PRO A 460 -5.39 32.21 -13.15
CA PRO A 460 -6.28 32.79 -14.17
C PRO A 460 -7.62 32.06 -14.28
N GLU A 461 -7.61 30.73 -14.17
CA GLU A 461 -8.84 29.93 -14.22
C GLU A 461 -9.69 30.13 -12.97
N VAL A 462 -9.05 30.10 -11.78
CA VAL A 462 -9.71 30.36 -10.49
C VAL A 462 -10.34 31.75 -10.49
N SER A 463 -9.61 32.77 -10.94
CA SER A 463 -10.09 34.14 -10.97
C SER A 463 -11.30 34.32 -11.89
N ALA A 464 -11.40 33.56 -12.98
CA ALA A 464 -12.52 33.63 -13.91
C ALA A 464 -13.83 33.05 -13.33
N LYS A 465 -13.72 32.15 -12.35
CA LYS A 465 -14.85 31.46 -11.69
C LYS A 465 -15.07 31.92 -10.25
N ALA A 466 -14.44 33.02 -9.84
CA ALA A 466 -14.35 33.46 -8.45
C ALA A 466 -15.70 33.85 -7.82
N HIS A 467 -16.70 34.21 -8.61
CA HIS A 467 -18.04 34.55 -8.12
C HIS A 467 -18.71 33.38 -7.37
N ARG A 468 -18.32 32.13 -7.67
CA ARG A 468 -18.79 30.92 -6.99
C ARG A 468 -18.30 30.76 -5.55
N LEU A 469 -17.30 31.55 -5.13
CA LEU A 469 -16.78 31.51 -3.76
C LEU A 469 -17.65 32.32 -2.78
N LEU A 470 -18.40 33.29 -3.29
CA LEU A 470 -19.20 34.19 -2.45
C LEU A 470 -20.29 33.46 -1.65
N PRO A 471 -21.11 32.57 -2.25
CA PRO A 471 -22.09 31.78 -1.48
C PRO A 471 -21.42 30.91 -0.41
N GLN A 472 -20.26 30.31 -0.72
CA GLN A 472 -19.52 29.46 0.21
C GLN A 472 -19.01 30.25 1.42
N LEU A 473 -18.49 31.47 1.19
CA LEU A 473 -18.03 32.37 2.25
C LEU A 473 -19.18 32.80 3.16
N ILE A 474 -20.35 33.12 2.59
CA ILE A 474 -21.55 33.50 3.36
C ILE A 474 -22.02 32.35 4.24
N VAL A 475 -22.09 31.13 3.70
CA VAL A 475 -22.44 29.93 4.46
C VAL A 475 -21.46 29.74 5.63
N ALA A 476 -20.16 29.84 5.38
CA ALA A 476 -19.16 29.70 6.44
C ALA A 476 -19.28 30.76 7.53
N MET A 477 -19.48 32.02 7.14
CA MET A 477 -19.66 33.13 8.08
C MET A 477 -20.83 32.87 9.03
N HIS A 478 -22.01 32.52 8.50
CA HIS A 478 -23.22 32.27 9.31
C HIS A 478 -23.08 31.02 10.19
N VAL A 479 -22.44 29.95 9.69
CA VAL A 479 -22.20 28.74 10.48
C VAL A 479 -21.25 29.03 11.64
N ILE A 480 -20.14 29.74 11.40
CA ILE A 480 -19.17 30.10 12.43
C ILE A 480 -19.82 31.04 13.45
N GLU A 481 -20.51 32.08 12.99
CA GLU A 481 -21.20 33.05 13.83
C GLU A 481 -22.27 32.39 14.72
N GLY A 482 -23.11 31.53 14.13
CA GLY A 482 -24.14 30.80 14.85
C GLY A 482 -23.58 29.96 15.99
N PHE A 483 -22.54 29.17 15.73
CA PHE A 483 -21.87 28.41 16.78
C PHE A 483 -21.14 29.31 17.80
N ALA A 484 -20.48 30.38 17.37
CA ALA A 484 -19.75 31.25 18.28
C ALA A 484 -20.68 32.04 19.23
N ASN A 485 -21.93 32.33 18.81
CA ASN A 485 -22.88 33.17 19.55
C ASN A 485 -24.05 32.43 20.24
N THR A 486 -24.17 31.11 20.08
CA THR A 486 -25.26 30.32 20.73
C THR A 486 -25.24 30.47 22.25
N GLU A 487 -26.26 31.03 22.90
CA GLU A 487 -26.19 31.28 24.36
C GLU A 487 -26.09 29.98 25.18
N ASN A 488 -27.02 29.06 24.95
CA ASN A 488 -27.12 27.80 25.69
C ASN A 488 -26.51 26.65 24.89
N TRP A 489 -25.25 26.31 25.18
CA TRP A 489 -24.57 25.21 24.50
C TRP A 489 -25.29 23.87 24.81
N PRO A 490 -25.83 23.15 23.82
CA PRO A 490 -26.71 22.00 24.08
C PRO A 490 -25.95 20.70 24.39
N LEU A 491 -24.62 20.77 24.51
CA LEU A 491 -23.73 19.62 24.70
C LEU A 491 -22.99 19.72 26.04
N SER A 492 -22.85 18.59 26.73
CA SER A 492 -22.00 18.52 27.93
C SER A 492 -20.53 18.36 27.54
N TRP A 493 -19.63 18.97 28.31
CA TRP A 493 -18.18 18.82 28.09
C TRP A 493 -17.72 17.35 28.18
N SER A 494 -18.34 16.55 29.06
CA SER A 494 -18.04 15.12 29.21
C SER A 494 -18.22 14.32 27.91
N ASP A 495 -19.10 14.79 27.04
CA ASP A 495 -19.55 14.10 25.83
C ASP A 495 -18.72 14.49 24.60
N VAL A 496 -18.08 15.67 24.65
CA VAL A 496 -17.32 16.26 23.55
C VAL A 496 -15.81 16.22 23.80
N ARG A 497 -15.37 16.13 25.07
CA ARG A 497 -13.95 16.05 25.41
C ARG A 497 -13.25 14.88 24.68
N PRO A 498 -12.01 15.08 24.19
CA PRO A 498 -11.30 14.07 23.42
C PRO A 498 -10.93 12.86 24.27
N ARG A 499 -10.92 11.67 23.65
CA ARG A 499 -10.61 10.38 24.29
C ARG A 499 -9.52 9.64 23.52
N ARG A 500 -8.43 9.28 24.22
CA ARG A 500 -7.29 8.54 23.65
C ARG A 500 -7.68 7.16 23.14
N LEU A 501 -8.53 6.47 23.89
CA LEU A 501 -8.98 5.12 23.58
C LEU A 501 -10.35 4.86 24.23
N GLN A 502 -11.33 4.49 23.41
CA GLN A 502 -12.61 3.96 23.84
C GLN A 502 -13.05 2.91 22.82
N LEU A 503 -13.32 1.69 23.27
CA LEU A 503 -13.63 0.57 22.37
C LEU A 503 -15.14 0.31 22.21
N VAL A 504 -15.95 0.69 23.21
CA VAL A 504 -17.39 0.42 23.26
C VAL A 504 -18.11 1.66 23.83
N PRO A 505 -19.29 2.03 23.29
CA PRO A 505 -19.97 1.50 22.10
C PRO A 505 -19.38 2.02 20.78
N GLN A 506 -18.52 3.05 20.82
CA GLN A 506 -17.85 3.64 19.66
C GLN A 506 -16.35 3.39 19.75
N ARG A 507 -15.70 3.03 18.63
CA ARG A 507 -14.26 2.79 18.54
C ARG A 507 -13.50 4.11 18.34
N LEU A 508 -13.42 4.96 19.36
CA LEU A 508 -12.66 6.21 19.32
C LEU A 508 -11.22 5.95 19.73
N SER A 509 -10.26 6.51 18.99
CA SER A 509 -8.85 6.33 19.34
C SER A 509 -7.92 7.31 18.66
N PHE A 510 -6.92 7.76 19.41
CA PHE A 510 -5.80 8.58 18.93
C PHE A 510 -4.53 8.15 19.67
N ILE A 511 -3.79 7.24 19.05
CA ILE A 511 -2.70 6.49 19.66
C ILE A 511 -1.36 6.98 19.12
N THR A 512 -0.36 7.01 20.00
CA THR A 512 1.03 7.30 19.64
C THR A 512 1.78 5.99 19.48
N LEU A 513 2.46 5.85 18.35
CA LEU A 513 3.38 4.78 18.06
C LEU A 513 4.80 5.24 18.36
N LYS A 514 5.52 4.46 19.17
CA LYS A 514 6.94 4.66 19.48
C LYS A 514 7.72 3.46 18.98
N GLY A 515 8.52 3.64 17.94
CA GLY A 515 9.27 2.56 17.34
C GLY A 515 10.77 2.70 17.49
N ARG A 516 11.49 1.61 17.23
CA ARG A 516 12.95 1.60 17.11
C ARG A 516 13.38 0.86 15.86
N THR A 517 14.33 1.43 15.14
CA THR A 517 14.96 0.87 13.93
C THR A 517 16.24 0.14 14.32
N VAL A 518 16.40 -1.08 13.80
CA VAL A 518 17.50 -1.98 14.18
C VAL A 518 18.00 -2.78 12.98
N THR A 519 19.19 -3.35 13.11
CA THR A 519 19.73 -4.34 12.17
C THR A 519 20.21 -5.57 12.93
N PHE A 520 20.07 -6.76 12.33
CA PHE A 520 20.48 -8.01 12.98
C PHE A 520 21.99 -8.21 12.85
N ASN A 521 22.68 -8.35 13.98
CA ASN A 521 24.12 -8.60 14.01
C ASN A 521 24.40 -10.11 14.16
N LEU A 522 24.92 -10.74 13.10
CA LEU A 522 25.23 -12.18 13.07
C LEU A 522 26.25 -12.60 14.14
N THR A 523 27.22 -11.75 14.46
CA THR A 523 28.25 -12.06 15.47
C THR A 523 27.68 -12.03 16.89
N LYS A 524 26.78 -11.07 17.18
CA LYS A 524 26.13 -10.96 18.50
C LYS A 524 24.92 -11.88 18.64
N GLY A 525 24.34 -12.34 17.53
CA GLY A 525 23.06 -13.07 17.52
C GLY A 525 21.88 -12.21 17.97
N TRP A 526 21.98 -10.88 17.93
CA TRP A 526 20.95 -9.96 18.41
C TRP A 526 20.91 -8.66 17.60
N TYR A 527 19.83 -7.90 17.79
CA TYR A 527 19.59 -6.63 17.11
C TYR A 527 20.42 -5.48 17.70
N THR A 528 21.01 -4.68 16.80
CA THR A 528 21.70 -3.42 17.14
C THR A 528 20.95 -2.23 16.56
N PRO A 529 20.90 -1.08 17.27
CA PRO A 529 20.22 0.13 16.77
C PRO A 529 20.79 0.61 15.43
N LEU A 530 19.92 1.07 14.54
CA LEU A 530 20.29 1.64 13.25
C LEU A 530 19.74 3.08 13.14
N PRO A 531 20.59 4.11 13.23
CA PRO A 531 20.14 5.50 13.22
C PRO A 531 19.82 6.03 11.82
N HIS A 532 19.15 7.19 11.75
CA HIS A 532 18.91 7.97 10.52
C HIS A 532 18.16 7.21 9.40
N VAL A 533 17.27 6.30 9.78
CA VAL A 533 16.40 5.58 8.86
C VAL A 533 15.21 6.46 8.51
N LEU A 534 14.88 6.59 7.22
CA LEU A 534 13.63 7.16 6.76
C LEU A 534 12.51 6.14 7.00
N VAL A 535 11.72 6.35 8.04
CA VAL A 535 10.59 5.48 8.40
C VAL A 535 9.33 6.00 7.71
N ARG A 536 8.64 5.09 7.04
CA ARG A 536 7.35 5.32 6.38
C ARG A 536 6.25 4.60 7.16
N LEU A 537 5.26 5.34 7.64
CA LEU A 537 4.03 4.80 8.20
C LEU A 537 2.94 4.80 7.12
N GLU A 538 2.37 3.64 6.82
CA GLU A 538 1.33 3.44 5.82
C GLU A 538 -0.05 3.36 6.47
N ARG A 539 -0.95 4.29 6.11
CA ARG A 539 -2.35 4.27 6.54
C ARG A 539 -3.19 3.31 5.73
N THR A 540 -2.93 3.26 4.43
CA THR A 540 -3.58 2.38 3.46
C THR A 540 -2.51 1.60 2.70
N ASN A 541 -2.91 0.58 1.93
CA ASN A 541 -1.96 -0.11 1.06
C ASN A 541 -1.40 0.91 0.04
N PRO A 542 -0.08 1.19 0.02
CA PRO A 542 0.47 2.18 -0.91
C PRO A 542 0.35 1.75 -2.37
N ASN A 543 0.13 0.45 -2.64
CA ASN A 543 0.00 -0.08 -4.00
C ASN A 543 -1.35 0.18 -4.66
N THR A 544 -2.28 0.84 -3.97
CA THR A 544 -3.52 1.32 -4.58
C THR A 544 -3.31 2.74 -5.12
N PRO A 545 -3.53 2.99 -6.44
CA PRO A 545 -3.23 4.26 -7.14
C PRO A 545 -3.82 5.49 -6.47
N ASP A 546 -5.04 5.38 -5.97
CA ASP A 546 -5.87 6.51 -5.56
C ASP A 546 -5.34 7.27 -4.33
N TYR A 547 -4.38 6.68 -3.61
CA TYR A 547 -3.95 7.12 -2.28
C TYR A 547 -2.50 7.60 -2.25
N TRP A 548 -1.77 7.39 -3.34
CA TRP A 548 -0.37 7.75 -3.45
C TRP A 548 -0.23 9.24 -3.83
N PRO A 549 0.65 10.02 -3.17
CA PRO A 549 1.51 9.70 -2.02
C PRO A 549 0.90 10.03 -0.64
N PHE A 550 -0.34 10.52 -0.58
CA PHE A 550 -0.92 11.25 0.55
C PHE A 550 -1.26 10.42 1.80
N THR A 551 -1.36 9.09 1.68
CA THR A 551 -1.63 8.21 2.83
C THR A 551 -0.39 7.69 3.56
N CYS A 552 0.80 8.14 3.14
CA CYS A 552 2.06 7.82 3.77
C CYS A 552 2.60 9.01 4.56
N VAL A 553 3.03 8.77 5.80
CA VAL A 553 3.74 9.77 6.61
C VAL A 553 5.19 9.33 6.77
N TYR A 554 6.12 10.25 6.57
CA TYR A 554 7.56 10.00 6.64
C TYR A 554 8.19 10.75 7.81
N ASN A 555 9.06 10.06 8.54
CA ASN A 555 9.88 10.67 9.59
C ASN A 555 11.23 9.95 9.71
N PHE A 556 12.26 10.65 10.17
CA PHE A 556 13.58 10.05 10.41
C PHE A 556 13.69 9.46 11.82
N SER A 557 14.42 8.36 11.96
CA SER A 557 14.84 7.88 13.26
C SER A 557 16.02 8.69 13.83
N ASP A 558 16.04 8.84 15.16
CA ASP A 558 17.11 9.54 15.88
C ASP A 558 18.44 8.76 15.90
N SER A 559 19.47 9.29 16.58
CA SER A 559 20.78 8.64 16.73
C SER A 559 20.74 7.32 17.51
N GLY A 560 19.69 7.08 18.29
CA GLY A 560 19.43 5.82 18.99
C GLY A 560 18.52 4.85 18.20
N GLY A 561 18.11 5.23 17.00
CA GLY A 561 17.18 4.52 16.13
C GLY A 561 15.70 4.70 16.49
N ASN A 562 15.33 5.57 17.43
CA ASN A 562 13.94 5.75 17.86
C ASN A 562 13.17 6.69 16.93
N PHE A 563 11.87 6.45 16.78
CA PHE A 563 10.96 7.30 16.00
C PHE A 563 9.55 7.32 16.62
N VAL A 564 8.78 8.35 16.31
CA VAL A 564 7.43 8.56 16.86
C VAL A 564 6.46 8.97 15.75
N PHE A 565 5.25 8.40 15.80
CA PHE A 565 4.10 8.84 15.01
C PHE A 565 2.87 9.00 15.91
N HIS A 566 2.06 10.01 15.64
CA HIS A 566 0.80 10.28 16.34
C HIS A 566 -0.40 10.01 15.42
N GLY A 567 -1.60 9.89 16.02
CA GLY A 567 -2.86 9.81 15.27
C GLY A 567 -3.23 8.42 14.75
N LEU A 568 -2.74 7.34 15.35
CA LEU A 568 -3.17 5.98 15.02
C LEU A 568 -4.54 5.68 15.66
N TYR A 569 -5.35 4.83 15.02
CA TYR A 569 -6.62 4.38 15.55
C TYR A 569 -6.74 2.84 15.59
N THR A 570 -7.64 2.33 16.43
CA THR A 570 -7.86 0.91 16.71
C THR A 570 -8.77 0.22 15.68
N GLY A 571 -8.61 -1.09 15.49
CA GLY A 571 -9.42 -1.86 14.54
C GLY A 571 -8.85 -1.92 13.12
N ARG A 572 -7.65 -1.37 12.90
CA ARG A 572 -6.87 -1.51 11.67
C ARG A 572 -5.41 -1.86 11.99
N SER A 573 -4.78 -2.61 11.08
CA SER A 573 -3.34 -2.85 11.11
C SER A 573 -2.60 -1.76 10.33
N TRP A 574 -1.57 -1.20 10.94
CA TRP A 574 -0.73 -0.14 10.41
C TRP A 574 0.62 -0.72 10.02
N SER A 575 1.01 -0.57 8.76
CA SER A 575 2.27 -1.11 8.25
C SER A 575 3.39 -0.08 8.31
N LEU A 576 4.59 -0.52 8.65
CA LEU A 576 5.79 0.30 8.67
C LEU A 576 6.82 -0.25 7.68
N ASN A 577 7.42 0.69 6.96
CA ASN A 577 8.58 0.48 6.13
C ASN A 577 9.71 1.42 6.54
N GLY A 578 10.94 1.08 6.18
CA GLY A 578 12.13 1.84 6.58
C GLY A 578 13.21 1.74 5.52
N PHE A 579 13.86 2.87 5.22
CA PHE A 579 14.84 2.96 4.15
C PHE A 579 16.04 3.82 4.58
N ILE A 580 17.25 3.42 4.18
CA ILE A 580 18.41 4.32 4.14
C ILE A 580 18.78 4.49 2.68
N LEU A 581 18.82 5.73 2.22
CA LEU A 581 19.20 6.09 0.87
C LEU A 581 20.64 6.58 0.85
N ASN A 582 21.35 6.25 -0.22
CA ASN A 582 22.66 6.81 -0.49
C ASN A 582 22.51 8.24 -1.01
N ASP A 583 23.01 9.21 -0.26
CA ASP A 583 22.93 10.64 -0.55
C ASP A 583 23.53 11.07 -1.91
N THR A 584 24.44 10.27 -2.48
CA THR A 584 25.09 10.59 -3.76
C THR A 584 24.40 9.96 -4.96
N THR A 585 23.74 8.81 -4.80
CA THR A 585 23.16 8.05 -5.92
C THR A 585 21.64 7.96 -5.89
N GLY A 586 21.00 8.28 -4.75
CA GLY A 586 19.56 8.11 -4.54
C GLY A 586 19.11 6.65 -4.35
N MET A 587 20.06 5.70 -4.34
CA MET A 587 19.75 4.27 -4.24
C MET A 587 19.56 3.82 -2.80
N ILE A 588 18.78 2.76 -2.59
CA ILE A 588 18.56 2.19 -1.25
C ILE A 588 19.76 1.33 -0.83
N GLU A 589 20.31 1.59 0.36
CA GLU A 589 21.36 0.79 0.99
C GLU A 589 20.85 -0.12 2.09
N TYR A 590 19.77 0.29 2.77
CA TYR A 590 19.07 -0.52 3.77
C TYR A 590 17.57 -0.47 3.55
N THR A 591 16.91 -1.61 3.70
CA THR A 591 15.45 -1.72 3.68
C THR A 591 14.98 -2.74 4.70
N VAL A 592 13.66 -2.82 4.92
CA VAL A 592 13.05 -3.79 5.83
C VAL A 592 13.37 -5.21 5.41
N ASP A 593 13.82 -6.01 6.36
CA ASP A 593 14.08 -7.44 6.14
C ASP A 593 12.78 -8.25 6.23
N PHE A 594 12.44 -9.00 5.19
CA PHE A 594 11.36 -9.99 5.17
C PHE A 594 11.87 -11.42 5.35
N GLY A 595 13.18 -11.58 5.55
CA GLY A 595 13.81 -12.84 5.89
C GLY A 595 13.54 -13.30 7.32
N MET A 596 14.25 -14.36 7.70
CA MET A 596 14.03 -15.08 8.97
C MET A 596 14.33 -14.22 10.20
N TYR A 597 15.31 -13.32 10.12
CA TYR A 597 15.68 -12.41 11.21
C TYR A 597 14.92 -11.08 11.16
N GLY A 598 14.03 -10.91 10.18
CA GLY A 598 13.24 -9.72 9.97
C GLY A 598 11.77 -9.95 10.29
N ALA A 599 10.91 -9.48 9.39
CA ALA A 599 9.47 -9.57 9.53
C ALA A 599 8.87 -10.93 9.16
N ALA A 600 9.65 -11.87 8.61
CA ALA A 600 9.39 -13.29 8.29
C ALA A 600 7.99 -13.69 7.76
N GLN A 601 7.11 -12.74 7.45
CA GLN A 601 5.74 -12.85 6.93
C GLN A 601 4.94 -14.07 7.46
N GLY A 602 4.98 -14.32 8.77
CA GLY A 602 4.20 -15.37 9.42
C GLY A 602 4.84 -16.76 9.45
N VAL A 603 6.08 -16.92 8.97
CA VAL A 603 6.86 -18.17 9.13
C VAL A 603 7.74 -18.03 10.38
N ALA A 604 7.27 -18.56 11.51
CA ALA A 604 8.03 -18.82 12.74
C ALA A 604 8.95 -17.68 13.26
N GLY A 605 8.42 -16.84 14.16
CA GLY A 605 9.25 -16.04 15.10
C GLY A 605 9.80 -14.69 14.63
N GLY A 606 9.45 -14.23 13.42
CA GLY A 606 9.82 -12.89 12.93
C GLY A 606 9.10 -11.73 13.65
N ILE A 607 9.70 -10.54 13.62
CA ILE A 607 9.16 -9.32 14.22
C ILE A 607 8.13 -8.69 13.28
N ALA A 608 6.87 -8.57 13.68
CA ALA A 608 5.88 -7.90 12.85
C ALA A 608 6.27 -6.45 12.54
N ASN A 609 6.37 -6.11 11.25
CA ASN A 609 6.53 -4.74 10.77
C ASN A 609 5.18 -4.00 10.63
N SER A 610 4.11 -4.60 11.17
CA SER A 610 2.79 -4.00 11.24
C SER A 610 2.25 -4.06 12.67
N VAL A 611 1.45 -3.08 13.06
CA VAL A 611 0.88 -3.01 14.40
C VAL A 611 -0.62 -2.75 14.35
N THR A 612 -1.38 -3.49 15.14
CA THR A 612 -2.80 -3.21 15.39
C THR A 612 -2.92 -2.58 16.78
N PRO A 613 -3.11 -1.25 16.88
CA PRO A 613 -3.13 -0.56 18.16
C PRO A 613 -4.28 -1.04 19.05
N ILE A 614 -3.96 -1.42 20.29
CA ILE A 614 -4.94 -1.78 21.34
C ILE A 614 -4.66 -1.06 22.67
N SER A 615 -3.57 -0.31 22.75
CA SER A 615 -3.11 0.43 23.92
C SER A 615 -2.40 1.72 23.49
N HIS A 616 -2.22 2.64 24.43
CA HIS A 616 -1.48 3.89 24.23
C HIS A 616 -0.37 4.02 25.29
N PRO A 617 0.90 4.23 24.91
CA PRO A 617 1.44 4.15 23.55
C PRO A 617 1.54 2.71 23.06
N VAL A 618 1.75 2.53 21.76
CA VAL A 618 2.08 1.24 21.15
C VAL A 618 3.54 1.23 20.69
N HIS A 619 4.19 0.08 20.78
CA HIS A 619 5.61 -0.07 20.44
C HIS A 619 5.84 -1.02 19.27
N VAL A 620 6.83 -0.72 18.43
CA VAL A 620 7.24 -1.56 17.31
C VAL A 620 8.75 -1.57 17.15
N LEU A 621 9.30 -2.70 16.70
CA LEU A 621 10.70 -2.84 16.35
C LEU A 621 10.77 -3.07 14.84
N LEU A 622 11.55 -2.27 14.12
CA LEU A 622 11.65 -2.35 12.66
C LEU A 622 13.05 -2.86 12.27
N PRO A 623 13.18 -4.13 11.84
CA PRO A 623 14.45 -4.71 11.42
C PRO A 623 14.76 -4.38 9.95
N LEU A 624 15.97 -3.87 9.72
CA LEU A 624 16.52 -3.57 8.40
C LEU A 624 17.82 -4.34 8.15
N PHE A 625 18.11 -4.59 6.88
CA PHE A 625 19.35 -5.23 6.43
C PHE A 625 20.00 -4.43 5.30
N ARG A 626 21.32 -4.57 5.17
CA ARG A 626 22.09 -3.96 4.09
C ARG A 626 21.83 -4.71 2.78
N CYS A 627 21.47 -4.00 1.72
CA CYS A 627 21.00 -4.62 0.49
C CYS A 627 21.54 -3.95 -0.79
N LYS A 628 21.29 -4.65 -1.91
CA LYS A 628 21.35 -4.13 -3.28
C LYS A 628 20.04 -4.48 -3.98
N GLN A 629 19.70 -3.73 -5.03
CA GLN A 629 18.39 -3.82 -5.69
C GLN A 629 18.46 -4.51 -7.05
N LEU A 630 17.40 -5.26 -7.36
CA LEU A 630 17.07 -5.80 -8.68
C LEU A 630 15.71 -5.24 -9.11
N THR A 631 15.68 -4.46 -10.20
CA THR A 631 14.45 -3.86 -10.74
C THR A 631 13.92 -4.65 -11.92
N LEU A 632 12.62 -4.95 -11.90
CA LEU A 632 11.88 -5.73 -12.89
C LEU A 632 10.67 -4.93 -13.41
N PHE A 633 10.37 -5.09 -14.69
CA PHE A 633 9.24 -4.45 -15.37
C PHE A 633 8.30 -5.50 -15.99
N GLY A 634 7.10 -5.10 -16.38
CA GLY A 634 6.20 -5.94 -17.20
C GLY A 634 5.76 -7.25 -16.54
N LEU A 635 5.56 -7.26 -15.22
CA LEU A 635 5.05 -8.40 -14.46
C LEU A 635 3.51 -8.41 -14.47
N PHE A 636 2.92 -9.03 -15.50
CA PHE A 636 1.47 -9.14 -15.64
C PHE A 636 1.03 -10.58 -15.97
N ASP A 637 -0.28 -10.84 -15.91
CA ASP A 637 -0.81 -12.17 -16.23
C ASP A 637 -0.87 -12.37 -17.75
N THR A 638 0.05 -13.18 -18.28
CA THR A 638 0.11 -13.50 -19.72
C THR A 638 -1.01 -14.43 -20.17
N SER A 639 -1.73 -15.09 -19.24
CA SER A 639 -2.85 -15.96 -19.60
C SER A 639 -4.12 -15.16 -19.95
N ARG A 640 -4.30 -14.00 -19.30
CA ARG A 640 -5.42 -13.09 -19.53
C ARG A 640 -5.04 -11.78 -20.21
N LEU A 641 -3.75 -11.48 -20.34
CA LEU A 641 -3.22 -10.19 -20.78
C LEU A 641 -3.71 -9.02 -19.90
N THR A 642 -3.83 -9.26 -18.61
CA THR A 642 -4.30 -8.27 -17.63
C THR A 642 -3.25 -8.00 -16.55
N ARG A 643 -3.29 -6.78 -16.00
CA ARG A 643 -2.59 -6.41 -14.77
C ARG A 643 -3.19 -7.16 -13.58
N ALA A 644 -2.49 -7.16 -12.44
CA ALA A 644 -3.00 -7.81 -11.23
C ALA A 644 -4.18 -7.05 -10.61
N VAL A 645 -4.21 -5.72 -10.78
CA VAL A 645 -5.31 -4.86 -10.32
C VAL A 645 -5.69 -3.91 -11.46
N ILE A 646 -6.99 -3.84 -11.75
CA ILE A 646 -7.57 -2.86 -12.67
C ILE A 646 -8.42 -1.88 -11.85
N PRO A 647 -7.98 -0.63 -11.66
CA PRO A 647 -8.76 0.35 -10.90
C PRO A 647 -10.07 0.69 -11.63
N ASP A 648 -11.18 0.81 -10.89
CA ASP A 648 -12.46 1.33 -11.41
C ASP A 648 -12.85 2.60 -10.66
N MET A 649 -12.62 3.74 -11.30
CA MET A 649 -12.95 5.06 -10.76
C MET A 649 -14.46 5.27 -10.58
N ARG A 650 -15.32 4.46 -11.22
CA ARG A 650 -16.79 4.57 -11.11
C ARG A 650 -17.35 3.87 -9.88
N GLN A 651 -16.58 3.01 -9.22
CA GLN A 651 -17.02 2.26 -8.03
C GLN A 651 -16.17 2.60 -6.80
N PRO A 652 -16.41 3.73 -6.12
CA PRO A 652 -15.63 4.18 -4.97
C PRO A 652 -15.64 3.25 -3.74
N GLY A 653 -16.45 2.18 -3.71
CA GLY A 653 -16.49 1.23 -2.58
C GLY A 653 -15.66 -0.05 -2.76
N LEU A 654 -15.56 -0.55 -4.01
CA LEU A 654 -14.79 -1.76 -4.37
C LEU A 654 -13.50 -1.40 -5.13
N ARG A 655 -13.51 -0.25 -5.83
CA ARG A 655 -12.43 0.46 -6.56
C ARG A 655 -11.51 -0.36 -7.45
N VAL A 656 -11.84 -1.62 -7.63
CA VAL A 656 -11.12 -2.57 -8.46
C VAL A 656 -12.17 -3.33 -9.26
N PHE A 657 -12.15 -3.16 -10.58
CA PHE A 657 -13.02 -3.93 -11.48
C PHE A 657 -12.69 -5.43 -11.40
N TYR A 658 -11.41 -5.76 -11.18
CA TYR A 658 -10.91 -7.12 -11.13
C TYR A 658 -9.59 -7.24 -10.34
N ALA A 659 -9.59 -8.06 -9.29
CA ALA A 659 -8.39 -8.49 -8.52
C ALA A 659 -8.43 -10.02 -8.40
N PRO A 660 -7.87 -10.77 -9.37
CA PRO A 660 -8.05 -12.22 -9.45
C PRO A 660 -7.52 -12.97 -8.22
N THR A 661 -6.40 -12.54 -7.63
CA THR A 661 -5.85 -12.97 -6.33
C THR A 661 -4.52 -12.23 -6.12
N VAL A 662 -3.82 -12.45 -4.99
CA VAL A 662 -2.55 -11.78 -4.70
C VAL A 662 -1.44 -12.37 -5.60
N PRO A 663 -0.90 -11.62 -6.57
CA PRO A 663 0.27 -12.08 -7.31
C PRO A 663 1.44 -12.26 -6.35
N GLN A 664 2.27 -13.27 -6.59
CA GLN A 664 3.40 -13.58 -5.73
C GLN A 664 4.72 -13.51 -6.49
N ILE A 665 5.68 -12.79 -5.91
CA ILE A 665 7.07 -12.85 -6.30
C ILE A 665 7.81 -13.77 -5.33
N GLY A 666 8.47 -14.79 -5.87
CA GLY A 666 9.36 -15.68 -5.16
C GLY A 666 10.81 -15.27 -5.38
N VAL A 667 11.60 -15.22 -4.31
CA VAL A 667 13.04 -14.92 -4.36
C VAL A 667 13.77 -16.09 -3.74
N TYR A 668 14.75 -16.62 -4.46
CA TYR A 668 15.51 -17.81 -4.06
C TYR A 668 17.00 -17.56 -4.21
N ASP A 669 17.80 -18.04 -3.26
CA ASP A 669 19.25 -18.10 -3.41
C ASP A 669 19.63 -19.13 -4.48
N LYS A 670 20.58 -18.80 -5.36
CA LYS A 670 20.95 -19.68 -6.48
C LYS A 670 21.66 -20.96 -6.00
N ALA A 671 22.46 -20.89 -4.94
CA ALA A 671 23.26 -22.02 -4.48
C ALA A 671 22.39 -23.01 -3.70
N THR A 672 21.57 -22.53 -2.77
CA THR A 672 20.74 -23.39 -1.92
C THR A 672 19.36 -23.68 -2.51
N ARG A 673 18.89 -22.87 -3.47
CA ARG A 673 17.51 -22.87 -4.00
C ARG A 673 16.44 -22.64 -2.91
N SER A 674 16.83 -22.10 -1.76
CA SER A 674 15.94 -21.76 -0.66
C SER A 674 15.62 -20.27 -0.64
N ILE A 675 14.63 -19.87 0.17
CA ILE A 675 14.39 -18.45 0.46
C ILE A 675 15.66 -17.89 1.14
N PRO A 676 16.18 -16.72 0.72
CA PRO A 676 17.35 -16.10 1.34
C PRO A 676 17.12 -15.75 2.82
N LEU A 677 18.20 -15.76 3.62
CA LEU A 677 18.13 -15.37 5.03
C LEU A 677 17.69 -13.92 5.24
N PHE A 678 18.08 -13.04 4.31
CA PHE A 678 17.73 -11.62 4.28
C PHE A 678 17.24 -11.29 2.87
N TYR A 679 16.05 -10.69 2.76
CA TYR A 679 15.53 -10.22 1.48
C TYR A 679 14.38 -9.23 1.69
N SER A 680 14.01 -8.49 0.64
CA SER A 680 12.79 -7.68 0.64
C SER A 680 12.20 -7.60 -0.76
N ILE A 681 10.91 -7.34 -0.85
CA ILE A 681 10.16 -7.30 -2.11
C ILE A 681 9.16 -6.16 -2.05
N TYR A 682 9.18 -5.29 -3.05
CA TYR A 682 8.18 -4.26 -3.26
C TYR A 682 7.59 -4.42 -4.66
N GLN A 683 6.27 -4.54 -4.77
CA GLN A 683 5.59 -4.80 -6.03
C GLN A 683 4.44 -3.81 -6.24
N ALA A 684 4.40 -3.17 -7.40
CA ALA A 684 3.30 -2.31 -7.82
C ALA A 684 2.27 -3.13 -8.59
N LEU A 685 1.15 -3.43 -7.94
CA LEU A 685 0.11 -4.33 -8.48
C LEU A 685 -0.57 -3.76 -9.75
N GLU A 686 -0.70 -2.44 -9.83
CA GLU A 686 -1.27 -1.74 -10.99
C GLU A 686 -0.26 -1.52 -12.11
N TYR A 687 0.98 -1.14 -11.76
CA TYR A 687 1.96 -0.70 -12.75
C TYR A 687 2.80 -1.86 -13.33
N THR A 688 2.80 -3.05 -12.72
CA THR A 688 3.51 -4.27 -13.17
C THR A 688 5.02 -4.27 -12.95
N GLU A 689 5.56 -3.30 -12.19
CA GLU A 689 6.95 -3.31 -11.75
C GLU A 689 7.13 -3.97 -10.39
N ALA A 690 8.34 -4.48 -10.15
CA ALA A 690 8.77 -4.89 -8.83
C ALA A 690 10.24 -4.61 -8.61
N VAL A 691 10.58 -4.46 -7.34
CA VAL A 691 11.96 -4.30 -6.87
C VAL A 691 12.22 -5.34 -5.81
N VAL A 692 13.28 -6.13 -6.02
CA VAL A 692 13.75 -7.15 -5.10
C VAL A 692 15.06 -6.70 -4.48
N PHE A 693 15.19 -6.87 -3.17
CA PHE A 693 16.40 -6.54 -2.42
C PHE A 693 16.98 -7.81 -1.81
N ALA A 694 18.30 -7.99 -1.93
CA ALA A 694 19.03 -9.04 -1.24
C ALA A 694 20.46 -8.54 -0.88
N PRO A 695 21.20 -9.25 -0.01
CA PRO A 695 22.52 -8.81 0.44
C PRO A 695 23.51 -8.57 -0.70
N PRO A 696 24.44 -7.61 -0.57
CA PRO A 696 25.46 -7.36 -1.58
C PRO A 696 26.26 -8.64 -1.92
N GLY A 697 26.45 -8.91 -3.20
CA GLY A 697 27.15 -10.09 -3.72
C GLY A 697 26.32 -11.38 -3.78
N SER A 698 25.09 -11.39 -3.25
CA SER A 698 24.18 -12.53 -3.38
C SER A 698 23.83 -12.82 -4.84
N ARG A 699 23.54 -14.09 -5.13
CA ARG A 699 23.04 -14.53 -6.44
C ARG A 699 21.62 -15.04 -6.27
N ILE A 700 20.66 -14.31 -6.82
CA ILE A 700 19.24 -14.61 -6.64
C ILE A 700 18.56 -15.07 -7.93
N ILE A 701 17.53 -15.89 -7.76
CA ILE A 701 16.55 -16.26 -8.77
C ILE A 701 15.23 -15.60 -8.39
N VAL A 702 14.53 -15.05 -9.38
CA VAL A 702 13.21 -14.46 -9.16
C VAL A 702 12.17 -15.21 -9.97
N THR A 703 11.05 -15.52 -9.33
CA THR A 703 9.87 -16.11 -9.99
C THR A 703 8.68 -15.20 -9.78
N PHE A 704 7.80 -15.11 -10.76
CA PHE A 704 6.54 -14.39 -10.62
C PHE A 704 5.36 -15.28 -11.01
N ASN A 705 4.39 -15.34 -10.12
CA ASN A 705 3.13 -16.02 -10.29
C ASN A 705 1.99 -14.99 -10.19
N PRO A 706 1.29 -14.67 -11.28
CA PRO A 706 0.23 -13.66 -11.25
C PRO A 706 -0.99 -14.10 -10.45
N GLU A 707 -1.24 -15.41 -10.34
CA GLU A 707 -2.39 -15.95 -9.63
C GLU A 707 -2.12 -17.38 -9.17
N GLN A 708 -1.82 -17.54 -7.87
CA GLN A 708 -1.45 -18.83 -7.30
C GLN A 708 -2.58 -19.88 -7.33
N LEU A 709 -3.84 -19.45 -7.31
CA LEU A 709 -4.98 -20.36 -7.29
C LEU A 709 -5.24 -21.03 -8.64
N LEU A 710 -5.03 -20.32 -9.75
CA LEU A 710 -5.15 -20.90 -11.09
C LEU A 710 -3.84 -21.51 -11.57
N HIS A 711 -2.71 -20.85 -11.31
CA HIS A 711 -1.40 -21.30 -11.79
C HIS A 711 -0.60 -21.90 -10.62
N LYS A 712 -0.50 -23.22 -10.59
CA LYS A 712 0.34 -23.93 -9.59
C LYS A 712 1.84 -23.65 -9.74
N LYS A 713 2.28 -23.16 -10.90
CA LYS A 713 3.69 -22.90 -11.24
C LYS A 713 3.83 -21.45 -11.72
N PRO A 714 4.96 -20.79 -11.44
CA PRO A 714 5.19 -19.42 -11.88
C PRO A 714 5.22 -19.35 -13.41
N LEU A 715 4.63 -18.27 -13.95
CA LEU A 715 4.62 -18.00 -15.39
C LEU A 715 5.86 -17.23 -15.86
N ILE A 716 6.60 -16.61 -14.92
CA ILE A 716 7.87 -15.93 -15.18
C ILE A 716 8.93 -16.51 -14.24
N VAL A 717 10.08 -16.89 -14.81
CA VAL A 717 11.23 -17.41 -14.07
C VAL A 717 12.50 -16.76 -14.62
N LEU A 718 13.17 -15.97 -13.79
CA LEU A 718 14.38 -15.22 -14.10
C LEU A 718 15.57 -15.84 -13.36
N VAL A 719 16.46 -16.49 -14.11
CA VAL A 719 17.60 -17.28 -13.61
C VAL A 719 18.95 -16.81 -14.17
N ASN A 720 18.96 -15.86 -15.11
CA ASN A 720 20.14 -15.39 -15.84
C ASN A 720 20.89 -16.56 -16.51
N ASN A 721 20.24 -17.18 -17.51
CA ASN A 721 20.76 -18.37 -18.20
C ASN A 721 21.42 -18.10 -19.54
N SER A 722 22.21 -19.08 -19.96
CA SER A 722 22.91 -19.14 -21.24
C SER A 722 22.73 -20.52 -21.86
N GLU A 723 23.10 -20.69 -23.12
CA GLU A 723 23.05 -22.01 -23.77
C GLU A 723 23.98 -23.03 -23.09
N ALA A 724 25.13 -22.58 -22.58
CA ALA A 724 26.08 -23.41 -21.85
C ALA A 724 25.61 -23.79 -20.43
N ASN A 725 24.81 -22.92 -19.79
CA ASN A 725 24.22 -23.17 -18.47
C ASN A 725 22.72 -22.81 -18.46
N PRO A 726 21.84 -23.74 -18.87
CA PRO A 726 20.41 -23.49 -18.99
C PRO A 726 19.68 -23.24 -17.66
N GLU A 727 20.19 -23.76 -16.55
CA GLU A 727 19.67 -23.49 -15.20
C GLU A 727 20.13 -22.13 -14.63
N GLY A 728 20.98 -21.43 -15.36
CA GLY A 728 21.41 -20.07 -15.08
C GLY A 728 22.36 -19.89 -13.91
N TYR A 729 22.95 -18.70 -13.85
CA TYR A 729 23.95 -18.30 -12.86
C TYR A 729 23.36 -17.55 -11.66
N GLY A 730 22.07 -17.21 -11.73
CA GLY A 730 21.44 -16.23 -10.84
C GLY A 730 21.85 -14.80 -11.19
N TYR A 731 21.02 -13.85 -10.78
CA TYR A 731 21.32 -12.41 -10.87
C TYR A 731 22.23 -12.04 -9.69
N CYS A 732 23.46 -11.59 -9.98
CA CYS A 732 24.45 -11.25 -8.98
C CYS A 732 24.32 -9.77 -8.57
N LEU A 733 23.99 -9.52 -7.31
CA LEU A 733 23.73 -8.17 -6.79
C LEU A 733 24.97 -7.54 -6.16
N ARG A 734 26.05 -7.39 -6.92
CA ARG A 734 27.21 -6.59 -6.48
C ARG A 734 26.87 -5.09 -6.49
N ASP A 735 26.26 -4.68 -7.59
CA ASP A 735 25.69 -3.36 -7.81
C ASP A 735 24.19 -3.48 -8.08
N HIS A 736 23.57 -2.34 -8.33
CA HIS A 736 22.16 -2.27 -8.72
C HIS A 736 21.98 -2.86 -10.11
N VAL A 737 21.02 -3.76 -10.25
CA VAL A 737 20.74 -4.46 -11.51
C VAL A 737 19.35 -4.13 -11.98
N THR A 738 19.22 -3.70 -13.23
CA THR A 738 17.93 -3.47 -13.88
C THR A 738 17.78 -4.46 -15.02
N VAL A 739 16.72 -5.27 -14.99
CA VAL A 739 16.46 -6.23 -16.08
C VAL A 739 15.67 -5.52 -17.18
N TYR A 740 16.36 -4.82 -18.07
CA TYR A 740 15.72 -4.16 -19.20
C TYR A 740 15.01 -5.16 -20.11
N ASN A 741 13.91 -4.71 -20.71
CA ASN A 741 13.05 -5.53 -21.56
C ASN A 741 12.69 -6.86 -20.87
N THR A 742 12.22 -6.76 -19.62
CA THR A 742 11.99 -7.91 -18.74
C THR A 742 11.09 -8.96 -19.36
N VAL A 743 10.06 -8.56 -20.13
CA VAL A 743 9.14 -9.50 -20.81
C VAL A 743 9.87 -10.38 -21.82
N TYR A 744 10.70 -9.78 -22.69
CA TYR A 744 11.52 -10.54 -23.64
C TYR A 744 12.53 -11.43 -22.91
N ARG A 745 13.20 -10.89 -21.88
CA ARG A 745 14.17 -11.63 -21.07
C ARG A 745 13.53 -12.83 -20.36
N ALA A 746 12.36 -12.64 -19.75
CA ALA A 746 11.58 -13.69 -19.13
C ALA A 746 11.19 -14.78 -20.14
N ALA A 747 10.73 -14.39 -21.33
CA ALA A 747 10.35 -15.34 -22.38
C ALA A 747 11.57 -16.17 -22.82
N LEU A 748 12.70 -15.52 -23.06
CA LEU A 748 13.93 -16.17 -23.51
C LEU A 748 14.53 -17.10 -22.46
N GLU A 749 14.62 -16.65 -21.21
CA GLU A 749 15.18 -17.44 -20.11
C GLU A 749 14.29 -18.64 -19.80
N LEU A 750 12.97 -18.44 -19.71
CA LEU A 750 12.03 -19.51 -19.47
C LEU A 750 12.01 -20.50 -20.65
N TYR A 751 12.15 -20.03 -21.89
CA TYR A 751 12.24 -20.90 -23.07
C TYR A 751 13.45 -21.82 -22.99
N ARG A 752 14.65 -21.26 -22.74
CA ARG A 752 15.89 -22.04 -22.60
C ARG A 752 15.79 -23.07 -21.48
N LEU A 753 15.25 -22.67 -20.33
CA LEU A 753 15.03 -23.58 -19.21
C LEU A 753 14.05 -24.71 -19.56
N SER A 754 12.94 -24.36 -20.22
CA SER A 754 11.90 -25.31 -20.63
C SER A 754 12.41 -26.31 -21.67
N VAL A 755 13.14 -25.83 -22.68
CA VAL A 755 13.73 -26.68 -23.72
C VAL A 755 14.76 -27.62 -23.14
N TYR A 756 15.65 -27.14 -22.26
CA TYR A 756 16.62 -28.01 -21.59
C TYR A 756 15.92 -29.12 -20.80
N ARG A 757 14.96 -28.76 -19.95
CA ARG A 757 14.20 -29.70 -19.13
C ARG A 757 13.37 -30.68 -19.97
N PHE A 758 12.79 -30.22 -21.07
CA PHE A 758 12.01 -31.04 -21.99
C PHE A 758 12.90 -32.02 -22.76
N ARG A 759 14.08 -31.59 -23.23
CA ARG A 759 15.05 -32.49 -23.88
C ARG A 759 15.51 -33.61 -22.95
N LEU A 760 15.76 -33.29 -21.68
CA LEU A 760 16.12 -34.28 -20.66
C LEU A 760 15.01 -35.32 -20.43
N LEU A 761 13.75 -34.88 -20.38
CA LEU A 761 12.61 -35.81 -20.30
C LEU A 761 12.49 -36.66 -21.59
N LYS A 762 12.66 -36.03 -22.76
CA LYS A 762 12.56 -36.69 -24.07
C LYS A 762 13.65 -37.76 -24.26
N SER A 763 14.87 -37.55 -23.75
CA SER A 763 15.92 -38.59 -23.75
C SER A 763 15.57 -39.81 -22.89
N HIS A 764 14.58 -39.68 -22.02
CA HIS A 764 14.02 -40.77 -21.21
C HIS A 764 12.63 -41.21 -21.69
N TYR A 765 12.27 -40.93 -22.95
CA TYR A 765 10.99 -41.30 -23.57
C TYR A 765 9.74 -40.70 -22.90
N VAL A 766 9.90 -39.68 -22.06
CA VAL A 766 8.79 -38.92 -21.46
C VAL A 766 8.61 -37.63 -22.25
N TYR A 767 7.53 -37.50 -23.01
CA TYR A 767 7.27 -36.28 -23.79
C TYR A 767 5.78 -35.96 -23.88
N SER A 768 5.49 -34.69 -24.17
CA SER A 768 4.13 -34.17 -24.38
C SER A 768 4.10 -33.44 -25.72
N PRO A 769 3.28 -33.89 -26.69
CA PRO A 769 3.16 -33.24 -27.99
C PRO A 769 2.72 -31.77 -27.89
N ILE A 770 1.85 -31.48 -26.92
CA ILE A 770 1.34 -30.12 -26.65
C ILE A 770 2.49 -29.21 -26.19
N ALA A 771 3.38 -29.71 -25.33
CA ALA A 771 4.52 -28.94 -24.86
C ALA A 771 5.50 -28.64 -26.00
N GLU A 772 5.72 -29.60 -26.90
CA GLU A 772 6.60 -29.44 -28.06
C GLU A 772 6.07 -28.38 -29.04
N ASP A 773 4.79 -28.45 -29.42
CA ASP A 773 4.14 -27.47 -30.31
C ASP A 773 4.22 -26.04 -29.74
N TYR A 774 3.94 -25.86 -28.44
CA TYR A 774 4.05 -24.54 -27.81
C TYR A 774 5.50 -24.03 -27.76
N LEU A 775 6.49 -24.90 -27.54
CA LEU A 775 7.90 -24.51 -27.55
C LEU A 775 8.37 -24.11 -28.96
N GLU A 776 7.90 -24.78 -30.01
CA GLU A 776 8.20 -24.41 -31.39
C GLU A 776 7.59 -23.05 -31.75
N LYS A 777 6.31 -22.83 -31.44
CA LYS A 777 5.64 -21.54 -31.65
C LYS A 777 6.31 -20.42 -30.84
N ALA A 778 6.68 -20.70 -29.60
CA ALA A 778 7.42 -19.76 -28.77
C ALA A 778 8.77 -19.36 -29.38
N ARG A 779 9.52 -20.33 -29.93
CA ARG A 779 10.78 -20.07 -30.63
C ARG A 779 10.58 -19.11 -31.79
N HIS A 780 9.55 -19.34 -32.61
CA HIS A 780 9.23 -18.49 -33.74
C HIS A 780 8.99 -17.03 -33.31
N TYR A 781 8.16 -16.80 -32.28
CA TYR A 781 7.92 -15.45 -31.77
C TYR A 781 9.14 -14.81 -31.09
N LEU A 782 10.01 -15.59 -30.44
CA LEU A 782 11.28 -15.09 -29.89
C LEU A 782 12.24 -14.61 -30.98
N GLU A 783 12.30 -15.32 -32.10
CA GLU A 783 13.11 -14.93 -33.27
C GLU A 783 12.56 -13.65 -33.91
N LEU A 784 11.24 -13.54 -34.07
CA LEU A 784 10.57 -12.32 -34.54
C LEU A 784 10.80 -11.12 -33.60
N ALA A 785 10.66 -11.32 -32.28
CA ALA A 785 10.92 -10.29 -31.29
C ALA A 785 12.37 -9.82 -31.33
N SER A 786 13.33 -10.76 -31.41
CA SER A 786 14.76 -10.46 -31.54
C SER A 786 15.06 -9.62 -32.77
N ARG A 787 14.45 -9.95 -33.92
CA ARG A 787 14.60 -9.19 -35.16
C ARG A 787 14.01 -7.78 -35.03
N ALA A 788 12.79 -7.66 -34.51
CA ALA A 788 12.12 -6.37 -34.32
C ALA A 788 12.93 -5.43 -33.41
N PHE A 789 13.49 -5.91 -32.29
CA PHE A 789 14.34 -5.09 -31.42
C PHE A 789 15.66 -4.68 -32.09
N LYS A 790 16.24 -5.52 -32.95
CA LYS A 790 17.43 -5.16 -33.74
C LYS A 790 17.13 -4.07 -34.77
N GLU A 791 15.92 -4.08 -35.33
CA GLU A 791 15.41 -3.06 -36.25
C GLU A 791 14.86 -1.81 -35.52
N LEU A 792 15.04 -1.73 -34.20
CA LEU A 792 14.52 -0.64 -33.34
C LEU A 792 12.99 -0.50 -33.41
N ASN A 793 12.27 -1.58 -33.71
CA ASN A 793 10.81 -1.64 -33.69
C ASN A 793 10.33 -2.22 -32.34
N TYR A 794 10.14 -1.34 -31.37
CA TYR A 794 9.70 -1.65 -30.02
C TYR A 794 8.24 -2.07 -29.96
N SER A 795 7.37 -1.49 -30.80
CA SER A 795 5.94 -1.84 -30.84
C SER A 795 5.72 -3.31 -31.19
N ARG A 796 6.31 -3.79 -32.29
CA ARG A 796 6.26 -5.20 -32.68
C ARG A 796 7.10 -6.08 -31.77
N GLY A 797 8.31 -5.63 -31.42
CA GLY A 797 9.20 -6.39 -30.54
C GLY A 797 8.57 -6.72 -29.20
N TYR A 798 7.89 -5.74 -28.59
CA TYR A 798 7.18 -5.93 -27.33
C TYR A 798 5.98 -6.86 -27.50
N ALA A 799 5.14 -6.66 -28.51
CA ALA A 799 3.99 -7.53 -28.79
C ALA A 799 4.41 -9.01 -29.00
N TYR A 800 5.45 -9.25 -29.80
CA TYR A 800 6.00 -10.60 -30.00
C TYR A 800 6.61 -11.20 -28.73
N SER A 801 7.20 -10.38 -27.86
CA SER A 801 7.72 -10.84 -26.57
C SER A 801 6.61 -11.32 -25.64
N ILE A 802 5.47 -10.62 -25.62
CA ILE A 802 4.28 -11.03 -24.86
C ILE A 802 3.75 -12.36 -25.40
N ALA A 803 3.62 -12.49 -26.73
CA ALA A 803 3.16 -13.72 -27.37
C ALA A 803 4.09 -14.91 -27.05
N ALA A 804 5.40 -14.70 -27.16
CA ALA A 804 6.41 -15.68 -26.77
C ALA A 804 6.28 -16.09 -25.30
N LEU A 805 6.21 -15.12 -24.37
CA LEU A 805 6.09 -15.41 -22.95
C LEU A 805 4.82 -16.21 -22.62
N ALA A 806 3.69 -15.86 -23.24
CA ALA A 806 2.43 -16.58 -23.03
C ALA A 806 2.51 -18.04 -23.49
N LEU A 807 3.12 -18.30 -24.65
CA LEU A 807 3.29 -19.65 -25.20
C LEU A 807 4.28 -20.48 -24.36
N VAL A 808 5.44 -19.91 -24.02
CA VAL A 808 6.42 -20.59 -23.16
C VAL A 808 5.84 -20.85 -21.77
N GLY A 809 5.13 -19.88 -21.20
CA GLY A 809 4.47 -20.01 -19.90
C GLY A 809 3.52 -21.20 -19.87
N LYS A 810 2.69 -21.36 -20.91
CA LYS A 810 1.80 -22.52 -21.08
C LYS A 810 2.57 -23.83 -21.25
N ALA A 811 3.62 -23.84 -22.08
CA ALA A 811 4.47 -25.02 -22.26
C ALA A 811 5.12 -25.46 -20.95
N TYR A 812 5.63 -24.50 -20.17
CA TYR A 812 6.31 -24.76 -18.90
C TYR A 812 5.34 -25.23 -17.82
N SER A 813 4.29 -24.46 -17.54
CA SER A 813 3.38 -24.71 -16.41
C SER A 813 2.41 -25.87 -16.68
N GLY A 814 1.92 -26.01 -17.91
CA GLY A 814 0.95 -27.03 -18.30
C GLY A 814 1.54 -28.27 -18.99
N GLY A 815 2.78 -28.19 -19.48
CA GLY A 815 3.43 -29.27 -20.22
C GLY A 815 4.63 -29.87 -19.50
N VAL A 816 5.72 -29.10 -19.37
CA VAL A 816 7.02 -29.60 -18.87
C VAL A 816 7.00 -29.88 -17.37
N MET A 817 6.52 -28.94 -16.54
CA MET A 817 6.53 -29.10 -15.07
C MET A 817 5.62 -30.24 -14.57
N PRO A 818 4.41 -30.46 -15.11
CA PRO A 818 3.60 -31.62 -14.71
C PRO A 818 4.30 -32.96 -14.91
N LEU A 819 5.11 -33.11 -15.96
CA LEU A 819 5.90 -34.32 -16.19
C LEU A 819 6.95 -34.52 -15.09
N TYR A 820 7.61 -33.44 -14.64
CA TYR A 820 8.51 -33.48 -13.48
C TYR A 820 7.77 -33.80 -12.17
N ASP A 821 6.60 -33.21 -11.96
CA ASP A 821 5.79 -33.47 -10.77
C ASP A 821 5.32 -34.93 -10.71
N TRP A 822 4.90 -35.51 -11.85
CA TRP A 822 4.55 -36.93 -11.93
C TRP A 822 5.74 -37.84 -11.64
N ALA A 823 6.92 -37.54 -12.19
CA ALA A 823 8.15 -38.26 -11.89
C ALA A 823 8.50 -38.18 -10.39
N SER A 824 8.44 -36.98 -9.80
CA SER A 824 8.74 -36.77 -8.37
C SER A 824 7.73 -37.45 -7.44
N ASN A 825 6.43 -37.38 -7.76
CA ASN A 825 5.38 -38.00 -6.95
C ASN A 825 5.46 -39.52 -7.02
N ALA A 826 5.71 -40.08 -8.21
CA ALA A 826 5.96 -41.51 -8.37
C ALA A 826 7.15 -41.94 -7.51
N LEU A 827 8.26 -41.19 -7.54
CA LEU A 827 9.45 -41.47 -6.75
C LEU A 827 9.14 -41.53 -5.25
N LEU A 828 8.46 -40.52 -4.71
CA LEU A 828 8.07 -40.47 -3.29
C LEU A 828 7.13 -41.63 -2.91
N PHE A 829 6.16 -41.93 -3.76
CA PHE A 829 5.21 -43.02 -3.54
C PHE A 829 5.90 -44.38 -3.51
N PHE A 830 6.75 -44.68 -4.49
CA PHE A 830 7.50 -45.93 -4.54
C PHE A 830 8.52 -46.04 -3.40
N GLN A 831 9.18 -44.95 -3.00
CA GLN A 831 10.06 -44.94 -1.83
C GLN A 831 9.28 -45.22 -0.53
N PHE A 832 8.11 -44.61 -0.36
CA PHE A 832 7.25 -44.85 0.80
C PHE A 832 6.78 -46.30 0.90
N LEU A 833 6.50 -46.98 -0.23
CA LEU A 833 6.13 -48.41 -0.24
C LEU A 833 7.33 -49.35 -0.10
N ALA A 834 8.48 -49.00 -0.68
CA ALA A 834 9.66 -49.84 -0.68
C ALA A 834 10.26 -50.00 0.72
N ILE A 835 10.19 -48.98 1.59
CA ILE A 835 10.75 -49.05 2.94
C ILE A 835 10.00 -50.08 3.82
N PRO A 836 8.66 -50.01 4.00
CA PRO A 836 7.90 -51.04 4.71
C PRO A 836 8.03 -52.42 4.06
N PHE A 837 8.03 -52.49 2.72
CA PHE A 837 8.22 -53.76 2.02
C PHE A 837 9.57 -54.37 2.34
N ALA A 838 10.66 -53.59 2.32
CA ALA A 838 12.00 -54.09 2.62
C ALA A 838 12.12 -54.57 4.07
N LEU A 839 11.50 -53.86 5.01
CA LEU A 839 11.42 -54.28 6.42
C LEU A 839 10.66 -55.61 6.56
N ILE A 840 9.47 -55.74 5.96
CA ILE A 840 8.67 -56.97 6.03
C ILE A 840 9.34 -58.13 5.29
N ALA A 841 9.91 -57.89 4.11
CA ALA A 841 10.64 -58.89 3.34
C ALA A 841 11.88 -59.38 4.10
N SER A 842 12.59 -58.50 4.81
CA SER A 842 13.71 -58.90 5.68
C SER A 842 13.27 -59.83 6.82
N LEU A 843 12.06 -59.62 7.36
CA LEU A 843 11.48 -60.51 8.36
C LEU A 843 11.20 -61.91 7.78
N VAL A 844 10.83 -62.00 6.50
CA VAL A 844 10.59 -63.27 5.79
C VAL A 844 11.91 -63.96 5.40
N LEU A 845 12.89 -63.21 4.92
CA LEU A 845 14.13 -63.75 4.33
C LEU A 845 15.23 -64.08 5.34
N CYS A 846 15.26 -63.42 6.51
CA CYS A 846 16.33 -63.58 7.49
C CYS A 846 15.81 -63.93 8.89
N GLU A 847 16.32 -65.03 9.47
CA GLU A 847 15.94 -65.47 10.83
C GLU A 847 16.82 -64.84 11.91
N SER A 848 18.09 -64.55 11.61
CA SER A 848 19.01 -63.93 12.57
C SER A 848 18.63 -62.48 12.86
N TYR A 849 18.43 -62.15 14.13
CA TYR A 849 18.11 -60.78 14.56
C TYR A 849 19.18 -59.76 14.12
N VAL A 850 20.46 -60.18 14.15
CA VAL A 850 21.61 -59.33 13.81
C VAL A 850 21.67 -59.02 12.31
N TRP A 851 21.41 -60.01 11.46
CA TRP A 851 21.52 -59.85 10.00
C TRP A 851 20.26 -59.26 9.34
N ARG A 852 19.10 -59.24 10.02
CA ARG A 852 17.84 -58.68 9.48
C ARG A 852 17.97 -57.25 8.97
N GLY A 853 18.64 -56.38 9.74
CA GLY A 853 18.83 -54.98 9.36
C GLY A 853 19.71 -54.85 8.11
N VAL A 854 20.74 -55.68 7.98
CA VAL A 854 21.64 -55.69 6.83
C VAL A 854 20.90 -56.19 5.59
N VAL A 855 20.18 -57.30 5.69
CA VAL A 855 19.39 -57.87 4.58
C VAL A 855 18.30 -56.91 4.11
N GLY A 856 17.59 -56.27 5.04
CA GLY A 856 16.58 -55.25 4.70
C GLY A 856 17.18 -54.04 3.99
N SER A 857 18.36 -53.58 4.43
CA SER A 857 19.06 -52.46 3.80
C SER A 857 19.55 -52.79 2.40
N LEU A 858 20.13 -53.99 2.20
CA LEU A 858 20.54 -54.48 0.87
C LEU A 858 19.35 -54.65 -0.07
N LEU A 859 18.22 -55.16 0.43
CA LEU A 859 17.01 -55.34 -0.37
C LEU A 859 16.39 -54.00 -0.75
N LEU A 860 16.38 -53.02 0.16
CA LEU A 860 15.96 -51.65 -0.16
C LEU A 860 16.86 -51.04 -1.23
N ALA A 861 18.19 -51.19 -1.10
CA ALA A 861 19.14 -50.72 -2.11
C ALA A 861 18.92 -51.37 -3.48
N ALA A 862 18.67 -52.68 -3.52
CA ALA A 862 18.36 -53.40 -4.75
C ALA A 862 17.04 -52.94 -5.39
N LEU A 863 15.99 -52.70 -4.61
CA LEU A 863 14.71 -52.18 -5.09
C LEU A 863 14.85 -50.76 -5.64
N MET A 864 15.61 -49.90 -4.96
CA MET A 864 15.89 -48.55 -5.43
C MET A 864 16.72 -48.56 -6.71
N TYR A 865 17.71 -49.44 -6.81
CA TYR A 865 18.49 -49.61 -8.04
C TYR A 865 17.61 -50.07 -9.21
N LEU A 866 16.81 -51.12 -9.02
CA LEU A 866 15.89 -51.61 -10.05
C LEU A 866 14.93 -50.52 -10.51
N TYR A 867 14.34 -49.79 -9.55
CA TYR A 867 13.44 -48.68 -9.87
C TYR A 867 14.16 -47.53 -10.59
N SER A 868 15.43 -47.25 -10.28
CA SER A 868 16.23 -46.25 -11.00
C SER A 868 16.52 -46.60 -12.46
N VAL A 869 16.54 -47.88 -12.81
CA VAL A 869 16.72 -48.36 -14.19
C VAL A 869 15.40 -48.29 -14.96
N VAL A 870 14.28 -48.63 -14.31
CA VAL A 870 12.96 -48.69 -14.96
C VAL A 870 12.33 -47.30 -15.08
N ASN A 871 12.53 -46.42 -14.10
CA ASN A 871 11.86 -45.14 -14.03
C ASN A 871 12.86 -43.95 -14.07
N PRO A 872 12.67 -42.98 -14.98
CA PRO A 872 13.58 -41.85 -15.13
C PRO A 872 13.56 -40.85 -13.98
N SER A 873 12.71 -41.03 -12.96
CA SER A 873 12.68 -40.13 -11.79
C SER A 873 14.04 -39.95 -11.12
N PHE A 874 14.93 -40.94 -11.16
CA PHE A 874 16.26 -40.84 -10.55
C PHE A 874 17.23 -39.93 -11.30
N SER A 875 17.09 -39.82 -12.63
CA SER A 875 17.93 -38.95 -13.45
C SER A 875 17.35 -37.54 -13.59
N VAL A 876 16.03 -37.40 -13.44
CA VAL A 876 15.29 -36.14 -13.65
C VAL A 876 15.17 -35.32 -12.35
N VAL A 877 15.01 -35.97 -11.20
CA VAL A 877 14.83 -35.28 -9.91
C VAL A 877 16.18 -34.96 -9.30
N SER A 878 16.44 -33.67 -9.06
CA SER A 878 17.75 -33.18 -8.61
C SER A 878 18.20 -33.65 -7.22
N SER A 879 17.31 -34.21 -6.41
CA SER A 879 17.61 -34.55 -5.01
C SER A 879 16.89 -35.79 -4.51
N VAL A 880 17.10 -36.92 -5.20
CA VAL A 880 16.56 -38.24 -4.81
C VAL A 880 16.87 -38.59 -3.36
N VAL A 881 18.09 -38.29 -2.89
CA VAL A 881 18.54 -38.56 -1.51
C VAL A 881 17.72 -37.80 -0.48
N MET A 882 17.40 -36.53 -0.74
CA MET A 882 16.57 -35.72 0.14
C MET A 882 15.15 -36.27 0.23
N CYS A 883 14.58 -36.75 -0.88
CA CYS A 883 13.29 -37.43 -0.89
C CYS A 883 13.31 -38.68 0.02
N MET A 884 14.37 -39.50 -0.07
CA MET A 884 14.54 -40.67 0.79
C MET A 884 14.63 -40.30 2.27
N MET A 885 15.44 -39.28 2.60
CA MET A 885 15.55 -38.77 3.97
C MET A 885 14.20 -38.24 4.48
N GLY A 886 13.46 -37.50 3.64
CA GLY A 886 12.14 -36.98 3.98
C GLY A 886 11.14 -38.08 4.31
N VAL A 887 11.08 -39.13 3.49
CA VAL A 887 10.22 -40.30 3.76
C VAL A 887 10.64 -41.00 5.06
N ALA A 888 11.95 -41.17 5.29
CA ALA A 888 12.45 -41.78 6.53
C ALA A 888 12.07 -40.95 7.77
N VAL A 889 12.30 -39.64 7.75
CA VAL A 889 11.92 -38.71 8.84
C VAL A 889 10.41 -38.72 9.04
N PHE A 890 9.62 -38.76 7.96
CA PHE A 890 8.16 -38.86 8.05
C PHE A 890 7.70 -40.17 8.70
N LEU A 891 8.30 -41.30 8.36
CA LEU A 891 8.02 -42.59 9.01
C LEU A 891 8.43 -42.57 10.49
N MET A 892 9.56 -41.96 10.83
CA MET A 892 9.97 -41.74 12.23
C MET A 892 8.99 -40.84 12.98
N PHE A 893 8.48 -39.79 12.32
CA PHE A 893 7.46 -38.93 12.89
C PHE A 893 6.14 -39.68 13.12
N LEU A 894 5.68 -40.50 12.16
CA LEU A 894 4.51 -41.35 12.34
C LEU A 894 4.69 -42.32 13.51
N TYR A 895 5.89 -42.91 13.65
CA TYR A 895 6.23 -43.75 14.79
C TYR A 895 6.21 -42.98 16.11
N LEU A 896 6.74 -41.75 16.15
CA LEU A 896 6.70 -40.89 17.34
C LEU A 896 5.26 -40.52 17.72
N VAL A 897 4.42 -40.11 16.75
CA VAL A 897 2.99 -39.83 16.98
C VAL A 897 2.27 -41.07 17.48
N TYR A 898 2.54 -42.23 16.89
CA TYR A 898 2.02 -43.51 17.37
C TYR A 898 2.43 -43.79 18.81
N MET A 899 3.72 -43.66 19.14
CA MET A 899 4.23 -43.95 20.47
C MET A 899 3.66 -42.98 21.52
N LEU A 900 3.57 -41.69 21.17
CA LEU A 900 2.93 -40.66 22.01
C LEU A 900 1.44 -40.96 22.21
N GLY A 901 0.73 -41.34 21.15
CA GLY A 901 -0.69 -41.71 21.22
C GLY A 901 -0.93 -42.97 22.07
N ALA A 902 -0.08 -44.00 21.91
CA ALA A 902 -0.12 -45.22 22.71
C ALA A 902 0.12 -44.92 24.19
N ARG A 903 1.22 -44.23 24.53
CA ARG A 903 1.54 -43.80 25.89
C ARG A 903 0.48 -42.87 26.49
N GLY A 904 -0.01 -41.92 25.70
CA GLY A 904 -1.05 -40.98 26.10
C GLY A 904 -2.37 -41.67 26.41
N SER A 905 -2.75 -42.66 25.60
CA SER A 905 -3.93 -43.51 25.84
C SER A 905 -3.78 -44.34 27.11
N GLU A 906 -2.60 -44.91 27.37
CA GLU A 906 -2.30 -45.63 28.60
C GLU A 906 -2.36 -44.72 29.84
N ALA A 907 -1.82 -43.50 29.74
CA ALA A 907 -1.84 -42.51 30.82
C ALA A 907 -3.25 -42.00 31.11
N LEU A 908 -4.02 -41.63 30.08
CA LEU A 908 -5.43 -41.25 30.20
C LEU A 908 -6.26 -42.37 30.83
N ARG A 909 -5.97 -43.62 30.45
CA ARG A 909 -6.63 -44.80 30.99
C ARG A 909 -6.27 -45.03 32.46
N ALA A 910 -5.01 -44.92 32.83
CA ALA A 910 -4.59 -45.02 34.23
C ALA A 910 -5.27 -43.94 35.09
N ALA A 911 -5.41 -42.72 34.56
CA ALA A 911 -6.15 -41.65 35.22
C ALA A 911 -7.67 -41.92 35.30
N ALA A 912 -8.27 -42.48 34.25
CA ALA A 912 -9.69 -42.83 34.20
C ALA A 912 -10.03 -43.96 35.19
N ILE A 913 -9.23 -45.03 35.23
CA ILE A 913 -9.40 -46.15 36.17
C ILE A 913 -9.30 -45.65 37.62
N LYS A 914 -8.37 -44.72 37.91
CA LYS A 914 -8.22 -44.12 39.25
C LYS A 914 -9.43 -43.27 39.67
N ARG A 915 -10.19 -42.71 38.74
CA ARG A 915 -11.35 -41.83 39.02
C ARG A 915 -12.71 -42.54 38.94
N MET A 916 -12.89 -43.48 38.02
CA MET A 916 -14.20 -44.08 37.71
C MET A 916 -14.30 -45.57 38.07
N GLY A 917 -13.23 -46.19 38.57
CA GLY A 917 -13.19 -47.64 38.83
C GLY A 917 -12.98 -48.48 37.56
N MET A 918 -12.70 -49.78 37.73
CA MET A 918 -12.41 -50.68 36.61
C MET A 918 -13.69 -51.09 35.85
N HIS A 919 -14.03 -50.33 34.82
CA HIS A 919 -15.07 -50.72 33.86
C HIS A 919 -14.55 -50.55 32.43
N GLU A 920 -13.73 -51.50 31.96
CA GLU A 920 -13.42 -51.60 30.54
C GLU A 920 -13.07 -53.04 30.13
N PHE A 921 -13.76 -53.56 29.12
CA PHE A 921 -13.52 -54.88 28.54
C PHE A 921 -12.34 -54.80 27.55
N ARG A 922 -11.25 -55.53 27.84
CA ARG A 922 -10.03 -55.56 27.01
C ARG A 922 -10.30 -56.30 25.70
N ARG A 923 -10.57 -55.59 24.60
CA ARG A 923 -10.25 -56.08 23.25
C ARG A 923 -8.90 -55.54 22.85
N GLY A 924 -7.86 -56.35 23.01
CA GLY A 924 -6.53 -56.05 22.51
C GLY A 924 -6.45 -56.22 21.00
N THR A 925 -7.28 -55.50 20.24
CA THR A 925 -7.39 -55.62 18.77
C THR A 925 -6.01 -55.49 18.12
N LEU A 926 -5.16 -54.61 18.66
CA LEU A 926 -3.78 -54.41 18.21
C LEU A 926 -2.84 -55.57 18.54
N ALA A 927 -2.92 -56.13 19.75
CA ALA A 927 -2.09 -57.28 20.12
C ALA A 927 -2.47 -58.51 19.29
N SER A 928 -3.77 -58.70 19.04
CA SER A 928 -4.25 -59.73 18.10
C SER A 928 -3.84 -59.46 16.66
N SER A 929 -3.82 -58.21 16.19
CA SER A 929 -3.32 -57.85 14.86
C SER A 929 -1.81 -58.09 14.73
N PHE A 930 -1.01 -57.72 15.73
CA PHE A 930 0.43 -58.00 15.75
C PHE A 930 0.70 -59.50 15.75
N LEU A 931 0.00 -60.25 16.62
CA LEU A 931 0.10 -61.71 16.66
C LEU A 931 -0.28 -62.32 15.31
N PHE A 932 -1.37 -61.84 14.69
CA PHE A 932 -1.82 -62.27 13.37
C PHE A 932 -0.77 -61.98 12.30
N VAL A 933 -0.19 -60.78 12.26
CA VAL A 933 0.88 -60.42 11.31
C VAL A 933 2.11 -61.29 11.52
N THR A 934 2.57 -61.48 12.76
CA THR A 934 3.73 -62.35 13.04
C THR A 934 3.45 -63.81 12.68
N THR A 935 2.23 -64.28 12.93
CA THR A 935 1.81 -65.65 12.62
C THR A 935 1.69 -65.85 11.10
N ALA A 936 1.14 -64.86 10.38
CA ALA A 936 1.08 -64.86 8.92
C ALA A 936 2.48 -64.90 8.30
N ILE A 937 3.43 -64.11 8.83
CA ILE A 937 4.85 -64.14 8.40
C ILE A 937 5.47 -65.53 8.64
N MET A 938 5.20 -66.17 9.79
CA MET A 938 5.67 -67.54 10.06
C MET A 938 5.09 -68.56 9.08
N TYR A 939 3.81 -68.46 8.73
CA TYR A 939 3.18 -69.35 7.74
C TYR A 939 3.72 -69.13 6.32
N MET A 940 4.02 -67.89 5.92
CA MET A 940 4.67 -67.60 4.64
C MET A 940 6.07 -68.26 4.55
N LYS A 941 6.83 -68.29 5.64
CA LYS A 941 8.13 -68.99 5.71
C LYS A 941 8.01 -70.51 5.59
N LYS A 942 6.93 -71.09 6.14
CA LYS A 942 6.69 -72.55 6.14
C LYS A 942 6.20 -73.06 4.78
N ARG A 943 5.52 -72.23 3.99
CA ARG A 943 4.96 -72.57 2.67
C ARG A 943 5.68 -71.84 1.53
N ARG A 944 7.01 -71.97 1.49
CA ARG A 944 7.88 -71.19 0.57
C ARG A 944 7.43 -71.24 -0.89
N LEU A 945 7.11 -72.44 -1.40
CA LEU A 945 6.65 -72.64 -2.79
C LEU A 945 5.36 -71.88 -3.10
N LEU A 946 4.38 -71.97 -2.20
CA LEU A 946 3.09 -71.30 -2.38
C LEU A 946 3.27 -69.78 -2.33
N SER A 947 4.05 -69.29 -1.37
CA SER A 947 4.33 -67.87 -1.22
C SER A 947 5.11 -67.29 -2.40
N THR A 948 6.12 -67.98 -2.93
CA THR A 948 6.82 -67.53 -4.14
C THR A 948 5.93 -67.56 -5.38
N LEU A 949 5.09 -68.58 -5.55
CA LEU A 949 4.13 -68.64 -6.65
C LEU A 949 3.08 -67.52 -6.56
N THR A 950 2.55 -67.23 -5.37
CA THR A 950 1.61 -66.12 -5.20
C THR A 950 2.26 -64.76 -5.47
N LEU A 951 3.52 -64.58 -5.08
CA LEU A 951 4.24 -63.33 -5.31
C LEU A 951 4.60 -63.16 -6.79
N LEU A 952 5.04 -64.23 -7.45
CA LEU A 952 5.24 -64.27 -8.91
C LEU A 952 3.94 -64.02 -9.66
N GLN A 953 2.82 -64.59 -9.22
CA GLN A 953 1.52 -64.36 -9.82
C GLN A 953 1.08 -62.91 -9.66
N VAL A 954 1.21 -62.32 -8.46
CA VAL A 954 0.91 -60.90 -8.23
C VAL A 954 1.80 -60.01 -9.08
N VAL A 955 3.10 -60.29 -9.15
CA VAL A 955 4.04 -59.54 -10.02
C VAL A 955 3.67 -59.70 -11.49
N ALA A 956 3.37 -60.90 -11.96
CA ALA A 956 2.96 -61.15 -13.34
C ALA A 956 1.61 -60.48 -13.68
N SER A 957 0.65 -60.49 -12.76
CA SER A 957 -0.63 -59.79 -12.92
C SER A 957 -0.44 -58.27 -12.96
N ILE A 958 0.45 -57.72 -12.14
CA ILE A 958 0.77 -56.29 -12.16
C ILE A 958 1.48 -55.91 -13.46
N VAL A 959 2.46 -56.71 -13.90
CA VAL A 959 3.18 -56.50 -15.17
C VAL A 959 2.26 -56.63 -16.39
N ALA A 960 1.22 -57.46 -16.33
CA ALA A 960 0.22 -57.57 -17.38
C ALA A 960 -0.81 -56.42 -17.41
N LEU A 961 -0.90 -55.63 -16.32
CA LEU A 961 -1.80 -54.48 -16.17
C LEU A 961 -1.14 -53.13 -16.49
N THR A 962 0.19 -53.08 -16.47
CA THR A 962 1.03 -51.92 -16.83
C THR A 962 1.45 -51.99 -18.29
#